data_AF-A0A8H4QPW5-F1
#
_entry.id   AF-A0A8H4QPW5-F1
#
_cell.length_a   1.000
_cell.length_b   1.000
_cell.length_c   1.000
_cell.angle_alpha   90.00
_cell.angle_beta   90.00
_cell.angle_gamma   90.00
#
_symmetry.space_group_name_H-M   'P 1'
#
loop_
_entity.id
_entity.type
_entity.pdbx_description
1 polymer ?
#
loop_
_entity_poly.entity_id
_entity_poly.type
_entity_poly.pdbx_seq_one_letter_code
_entity_poly.pdbx_strand_id
1 'polypeptide(L)'
;MPPASRYIKQDVLQGISPSQILVVNCDLSNVGKALPSFLDTVQGNGTGLALIYETRHVMKYLAIASRTQVLVVHMYREGAKQGKIQNDSSLQAFLSDATIFKAAFYVDNMASSLFFDHKLRIDNAKDLFSAVAPQGSRGSLEALKAILGGDLVNKKLIHSFLDNPSGTDKKEKCALQAWAACYGASHISDRLSSEPSISTSIHDQKTLTFIASSIRLMSRVDALKPTRVKHDVEREIKQIDKGLLFTAQRYKTKFRQHGQSNQHIEIRMHGSDGKPIVRTGKLKSVKGKQATVCIDGPGTGLIKMVETVGKEAPTLAEQWKTTILLDALRNPTSLINNPFINALWFPETRVSWAAIPRTKQCPALYFPSERKLNVSQERAVQAILSNKNDHRVLLVHGPPGTGKTTVIAASVTSTMQLPGGKSTLWLTAQSNVAVKNIAEKLATIGFFDFKILVSKDFHFDWHEHLYQKLEERVLRSDEFPESVVVAERMLCGAKVILCTVSMLSSEKIAPVIALVPVQTIIFDEASQIDVTDYLPALFRFKSTLRKFVFIGDDKQLAPYGSNDVPIKSIFEHPHLRRKAIFLDTQYRMPVPIGSLISKKVYGGHLKTCHKISESACCRFVDVRNGVEESKGHSWRNVRQVDAVIKIAGILHAQGKSFRIITPYDPQRSLLENSLKQTSLPWEDKCFNVDSFQGNEDDYIIVSIVRTNKLGFLNDQRRVNVMLTRCKKGMIICTNRAFIEGPAAKSLVGALYASLPAHSVWVKSLQTLTPRFDFFAPPRVTAPS
;
A
#
# COMPACT_ATOMS: atom_id res chain seq x y z
N MET A 1 42.60 -16.66 -13.33
CA MET A 1 43.33 -15.72 -12.46
C MET A 1 43.09 -16.10 -11.01
N PRO A 2 44.09 -16.04 -10.12
CA PRO A 2 43.87 -16.20 -8.68
C PRO A 2 42.87 -15.15 -8.18
N PRO A 3 42.04 -15.47 -7.18
CA PRO A 3 41.07 -14.52 -6.65
C PRO A 3 41.77 -13.32 -6.01
N ALA A 4 41.27 -12.11 -6.27
CA ALA A 4 41.87 -10.89 -5.77
C ALA A 4 41.64 -10.76 -4.26
N SER A 5 42.72 -10.70 -3.48
CA SER A 5 42.68 -10.60 -2.02
C SER A 5 43.14 -9.24 -1.51
N ARG A 6 42.48 -8.68 -0.48
CA ARG A 6 42.87 -7.43 0.16
C ARG A 6 42.48 -7.45 1.65
N TYR A 7 43.30 -6.83 2.49
CA TYR A 7 42.94 -6.57 3.89
C TYR A 7 42.07 -5.32 4.01
N ILE A 8 40.97 -5.43 4.76
CA ILE A 8 40.12 -4.30 5.15
C ILE A 8 40.16 -4.12 6.66
N LYS A 9 40.09 -2.86 7.14
CA LYS A 9 39.95 -2.59 8.57
C LYS A 9 38.50 -2.84 9.01
N GLN A 10 38.32 -3.54 10.12
CA GLN A 10 37.01 -3.59 10.77
C GLN A 10 36.92 -2.40 11.73
N ASP A 11 36.20 -1.36 11.31
CA ASP A 11 35.97 -0.16 12.13
C ASP A 11 34.62 -0.23 12.87
N VAL A 12 33.94 -1.37 12.76
CA VAL A 12 32.61 -1.63 13.33
C VAL A 12 32.70 -1.82 14.84
N LEU A 13 33.71 -2.56 15.31
CA LEU A 13 33.93 -2.89 16.73
C LEU A 13 35.26 -2.33 17.23
N GLN A 14 35.20 -1.50 18.26
CA GLN A 14 36.37 -0.92 18.90
C GLN A 14 37.06 -1.94 19.80
N GLY A 15 38.39 -2.06 19.70
CA GLY A 15 39.20 -2.92 20.59
C GLY A 15 39.07 -4.42 20.35
N ILE A 16 38.44 -4.86 19.26
CA ILE A 16 38.25 -6.28 18.93
C ILE A 16 39.26 -6.75 17.87
N SER A 17 39.84 -7.93 18.13
CA SER A 17 40.73 -8.64 17.20
C SER A 17 39.95 -9.65 16.34
N PRO A 18 40.27 -9.81 15.04
CA PRO A 18 41.33 -9.09 14.32
C PRO A 18 40.89 -7.68 13.92
N SER A 19 41.81 -6.71 13.96
CA SER A 19 41.56 -5.33 13.50
C SER A 19 41.53 -5.20 11.97
N GLN A 20 42.06 -6.21 11.27
CA GLN A 20 42.02 -6.34 9.82
C GLN A 20 41.49 -7.72 9.41
N ILE A 21 40.69 -7.74 8.35
CA ILE A 21 40.07 -8.95 7.83
C ILE A 21 40.55 -9.16 6.39
N LEU A 22 40.93 -10.40 6.06
CA LEU A 22 41.31 -10.75 4.69
C LEU A 22 40.05 -10.96 3.84
N VAL A 23 39.85 -10.12 2.82
CA VAL A 23 38.75 -10.24 1.86
C VAL A 23 39.26 -10.85 0.58
N VAL A 24 38.71 -12.00 0.19
CA VAL A 24 38.99 -12.67 -1.09
C VAL A 24 37.78 -12.52 -1.99
N ASN A 25 38.00 -11.96 -3.19
CA ASN A 25 36.94 -11.76 -4.17
C ASN A 25 37.01 -12.83 -5.25
N CYS A 26 35.88 -13.46 -5.55
CA CYS A 26 35.76 -14.37 -6.69
C CYS A 26 34.44 -14.14 -7.44
N ASP A 27 34.44 -14.47 -8.72
CA ASP A 27 33.20 -14.59 -9.50
C ASP A 27 32.55 -15.95 -9.25
N LEU A 28 31.23 -16.04 -9.47
CA LEU A 28 30.46 -17.27 -9.30
C LEU A 28 31.08 -18.49 -10.00
N SER A 29 31.72 -18.31 -11.17
CA SER A 29 32.38 -19.40 -11.92
C SER A 29 33.66 -19.94 -11.28
N ASN A 30 34.23 -19.23 -10.30
CA ASN A 30 35.47 -19.61 -9.62
C ASN A 30 35.23 -20.02 -8.16
N VAL A 31 33.96 -20.10 -7.73
CA VAL A 31 33.62 -20.43 -6.34
C VAL A 31 34.11 -21.83 -5.98
N GLY A 32 33.95 -22.83 -6.85
CA GLY A 32 34.45 -24.18 -6.60
C GLY A 32 35.96 -24.28 -6.30
N LYS A 33 36.77 -23.30 -6.73
CA LYS A 33 38.22 -23.25 -6.42
C LYS A 33 38.53 -22.48 -5.14
N ALA A 34 37.76 -21.43 -4.83
CA ALA A 34 38.01 -20.54 -3.70
C ALA A 34 37.32 -20.98 -2.40
N LEU A 35 36.23 -21.74 -2.51
CA LEU A 35 35.42 -22.15 -1.36
C LEU A 35 36.13 -23.18 -0.47
N PRO A 36 36.79 -24.24 -0.99
CA PRO A 36 37.48 -25.20 -0.13
C PRO A 36 38.56 -24.55 0.75
N SER A 37 39.42 -23.71 0.16
CA SER A 37 40.47 -23.01 0.90
C SER A 37 39.92 -22.00 1.92
N PHE A 38 38.74 -21.43 1.66
CA PHE A 38 38.04 -20.62 2.65
C PHE A 38 37.51 -21.47 3.81
N LEU A 39 36.93 -22.65 3.52
CA LEU A 39 36.35 -23.53 4.55
C LEU A 39 37.41 -24.02 5.56
N ASP A 40 38.66 -24.16 5.14
CA ASP A 40 39.79 -24.46 6.04
C ASP A 40 39.99 -23.38 7.13
N THR A 41 39.51 -22.15 6.90
CA THR A 41 39.58 -21.05 7.89
C THR A 41 38.40 -21.01 8.86
N VAL A 42 37.37 -21.84 8.63
CA VAL A 42 36.18 -21.89 9.49
C VAL A 42 36.51 -22.73 10.73
N GLN A 43 36.74 -22.05 11.85
CA GLN A 43 36.97 -22.69 13.16
C GLN A 43 35.73 -22.53 14.06
N GLY A 44 35.26 -23.62 14.66
CA GLY A 44 34.20 -23.58 15.68
C GLY A 44 32.80 -23.17 15.15
N ASN A 45 32.15 -22.23 15.84
CA ASN A 45 30.71 -21.88 15.83
C ASN A 45 30.12 -21.34 14.49
N GLY A 46 30.56 -21.84 13.34
CA GLY A 46 29.98 -21.65 12.00
C GLY A 46 30.39 -20.38 11.24
N THR A 47 29.60 -20.04 10.22
CA THR A 47 29.92 -19.01 9.21
C THR A 47 28.95 -17.83 9.27
N GLY A 48 29.44 -16.62 9.00
CA GLY A 48 28.61 -15.43 8.82
C GLY A 48 28.29 -15.19 7.35
N LEU A 49 27.06 -14.77 7.06
CA LEU A 49 26.60 -14.49 5.69
C LEU A 49 26.05 -13.06 5.59
N ALA A 50 26.26 -12.42 4.43
CA ALA A 50 25.62 -11.16 4.08
C ALA A 50 25.36 -11.04 2.57
N LEU A 51 24.35 -10.22 2.23
CA LEU A 51 23.94 -9.93 0.86
C LEU A 51 23.93 -8.43 0.60
N ILE A 52 24.33 -8.07 -0.62
CA ILE A 52 24.11 -6.72 -1.15
C ILE A 52 23.37 -6.79 -2.47
N TYR A 53 22.45 -5.84 -2.64
CA TYR A 53 21.59 -5.74 -3.80
C TYR A 53 22.02 -4.60 -4.74
N GLU A 54 21.86 -4.78 -6.04
CA GLU A 54 21.97 -3.71 -7.03
C GLU A 54 20.61 -3.05 -7.33
N THR A 55 20.54 -2.27 -8.40
CA THR A 55 19.31 -1.64 -8.88
C THR A 55 18.20 -2.68 -9.03
N ARG A 56 16.98 -2.28 -8.68
CA ARG A 56 15.78 -3.16 -8.64
C ARG A 56 15.86 -4.31 -7.60
N HIS A 57 16.74 -4.21 -6.61
CA HIS A 57 16.93 -5.19 -5.52
C HIS A 57 17.41 -6.57 -5.96
N VAL A 58 18.10 -6.69 -7.10
CA VAL A 58 18.68 -7.97 -7.52
C VAL A 58 19.96 -8.24 -6.74
N MET A 59 20.14 -9.48 -6.23
CA MET A 59 21.32 -9.88 -5.48
C MET A 59 22.60 -9.74 -6.31
N LYS A 60 23.59 -8.98 -5.83
CA LYS A 60 24.87 -8.76 -6.54
C LYS A 60 26.04 -9.49 -5.90
N TYR A 61 26.16 -9.39 -4.58
CA TYR A 61 27.25 -9.99 -3.83
C TYR A 61 26.70 -10.90 -2.73
N LEU A 62 27.33 -12.05 -2.57
CA LEU A 62 27.21 -12.93 -1.40
C LEU A 62 28.54 -12.93 -0.67
N ALA A 63 28.58 -12.52 0.59
CA ALA A 63 29.77 -12.63 1.41
C ALA A 63 29.61 -13.80 2.41
N ILE A 64 30.65 -14.62 2.52
CA ILE A 64 30.76 -15.75 3.45
C ILE A 64 31.98 -15.50 4.34
N ALA A 65 31.80 -15.48 5.65
CA ALA A 65 32.82 -15.04 6.60
C ALA A 65 33.16 -16.11 7.64
N SER A 66 34.45 -16.29 7.87
CA SER A 66 35.02 -16.85 9.10
C SER A 66 35.45 -15.70 10.02
N ARG A 67 36.13 -16.00 11.14
CA ARG A 67 36.63 -14.95 12.06
C ARG A 67 37.74 -14.10 11.44
N THR A 68 38.51 -14.67 10.51
CA THR A 68 39.75 -14.06 9.98
C THR A 68 39.68 -13.75 8.49
N GLN A 69 38.79 -14.41 7.74
CA GLN A 69 38.68 -14.27 6.30
C GLN A 69 37.22 -14.10 5.85
N VAL A 70 37.02 -13.39 4.74
CA VAL A 70 35.73 -13.28 4.07
C VAL A 70 35.88 -13.56 2.58
N LEU A 71 35.08 -14.50 2.08
CA LEU A 71 34.92 -14.77 0.66
C LEU A 71 33.74 -13.98 0.11
N VAL A 72 33.99 -13.02 -0.78
CA VAL A 72 32.96 -12.24 -1.48
C VAL A 72 32.77 -12.82 -2.88
N VAL A 73 31.63 -13.45 -3.09
CA VAL A 73 31.19 -14.01 -4.37
C VAL A 73 30.39 -12.97 -5.13
N HIS A 74 30.83 -12.67 -6.35
CA HIS A 74 30.09 -11.87 -7.30
C HIS A 74 29.13 -12.75 -8.11
N MET A 75 27.82 -12.50 -7.96
CA MET A 75 26.76 -13.37 -8.48
C MET A 75 26.55 -13.22 -10.00
N TYR A 76 27.11 -12.19 -10.63
CA TYR A 76 27.05 -11.95 -12.07
C TYR A 76 28.44 -11.73 -12.65
N ARG A 77 28.63 -12.01 -13.95
CA ARG A 77 29.87 -11.59 -14.65
C ARG A 77 29.74 -10.12 -15.07
N GLU A 78 30.79 -9.32 -14.91
CA GLU A 78 30.78 -7.93 -15.43
C GLU A 78 30.46 -7.94 -16.94
N GLY A 79 29.40 -7.24 -17.35
CA GLY A 79 28.95 -7.16 -18.74
C GLY A 79 28.00 -8.27 -19.24
N ALA A 80 27.67 -9.29 -18.44
CA ALA A 80 26.75 -10.35 -18.86
C ALA A 80 25.27 -9.93 -18.74
N LYS A 81 24.45 -10.23 -19.76
CA LYS A 81 22.98 -10.06 -19.69
C LYS A 81 22.39 -10.97 -18.60
N GLN A 82 21.47 -10.43 -17.81
CA GLN A 82 20.71 -11.18 -16.79
C GLN A 82 20.07 -12.44 -17.42
N GLY A 83 20.40 -13.63 -16.89
CA GLY A 83 19.64 -14.86 -17.18
C GLY A 83 20.41 -16.12 -17.60
N LYS A 84 21.74 -16.10 -17.72
CA LYS A 84 22.53 -17.32 -18.05
C LYS A 84 23.79 -17.46 -17.20
N ILE A 85 23.64 -17.73 -15.90
CA ILE A 85 24.76 -18.25 -15.11
C ILE A 85 24.29 -19.56 -14.50
N GLN A 86 24.97 -20.65 -14.85
CA GLN A 86 24.74 -21.97 -14.27
C GLN A 86 25.01 -21.89 -12.77
N ASN A 87 24.12 -22.47 -11.96
CA ASN A 87 24.33 -22.62 -10.53
C ASN A 87 25.62 -23.43 -10.32
N ASP A 88 26.58 -22.86 -9.58
CA ASP A 88 27.78 -23.58 -9.18
C ASP A 88 27.40 -24.66 -8.14
N SER A 89 27.70 -25.92 -8.45
CA SER A 89 27.38 -27.06 -7.59
C SER A 89 28.05 -26.97 -6.21
N SER A 90 29.24 -26.36 -6.14
CA SER A 90 30.01 -26.20 -4.90
C SER A 90 29.35 -25.18 -3.97
N LEU A 91 28.86 -24.06 -4.52
CA LEU A 91 28.13 -23.06 -3.73
C LEU A 91 26.81 -23.64 -3.19
N GLN A 92 26.06 -24.36 -4.03
CA GLN A 92 24.83 -25.04 -3.61
C GLN A 92 25.11 -26.09 -2.52
N ALA A 93 26.19 -26.88 -2.67
CA ALA A 93 26.60 -27.88 -1.68
C ALA A 93 26.86 -27.23 -0.32
N PHE A 94 27.66 -26.15 -0.26
CA PHE A 94 27.89 -25.41 0.98
C PHE A 94 26.61 -24.84 1.59
N LEU A 95 25.76 -24.19 0.77
CA LEU A 95 24.55 -23.57 1.27
C LEU A 95 23.57 -24.60 1.85
N SER A 96 23.45 -25.78 1.24
CA SER A 96 22.58 -26.87 1.71
C SER A 96 23.21 -27.82 2.71
N ASP A 97 24.50 -27.65 3.04
CA ASP A 97 25.16 -28.47 4.05
C ASP A 97 24.59 -28.14 5.44
N ALA A 98 23.75 -29.02 5.98
CA ALA A 98 23.13 -28.84 7.28
C ALA A 98 24.13 -28.93 8.45
N THR A 99 25.33 -29.50 8.24
CA THR A 99 26.36 -29.60 9.29
C THR A 99 27.05 -28.26 9.55
N ILE A 100 27.08 -27.39 8.53
CA ILE A 100 27.67 -26.06 8.64
C ILE A 100 26.63 -25.07 9.14
N PHE A 101 26.87 -24.54 10.34
CA PHE A 101 26.07 -23.47 10.90
C PHE A 101 26.26 -22.15 10.12
N LYS A 102 25.16 -21.46 9.79
CA LYS A 102 25.15 -20.20 9.01
C LYS A 102 24.38 -19.11 9.75
N ALA A 103 25.00 -17.97 10.00
CA ALA A 103 24.38 -16.84 10.69
C ALA A 103 24.24 -15.61 9.79
N ALA A 104 23.09 -14.94 9.84
CA ALA A 104 22.90 -13.65 9.19
C ALA A 104 21.92 -12.75 9.95
N PHE A 105 21.96 -11.45 9.69
CA PHE A 105 21.03 -10.48 10.30
C PHE A 105 19.60 -10.60 9.77
N TYR A 106 19.40 -10.85 8.47
CA TYR A 106 18.09 -11.00 7.82
C TYR A 106 18.03 -12.28 7.00
N VAL A 107 17.95 -13.44 7.67
CA VAL A 107 18.01 -14.75 6.98
C VAL A 107 16.80 -14.97 6.07
N ASP A 108 15.64 -14.43 6.41
CA ASP A 108 14.44 -14.45 5.56
C ASP A 108 14.67 -13.79 4.19
N ASN A 109 15.19 -12.56 4.18
CA ASN A 109 15.56 -11.85 2.96
C ASN A 109 16.65 -12.62 2.20
N MET A 110 17.62 -13.18 2.91
CA MET A 110 18.72 -13.93 2.31
C MET A 110 18.27 -15.21 1.63
N ALA A 111 17.58 -16.09 2.36
CA ALA A 111 17.05 -17.35 1.86
C ALA A 111 16.12 -17.11 0.67
N SER A 112 15.26 -16.09 0.78
CA SER A 112 14.34 -15.71 -0.29
C SER A 112 15.06 -15.19 -1.52
N SER A 113 16.12 -14.40 -1.37
CA SER A 113 16.93 -13.92 -2.49
C SER A 113 17.72 -15.02 -3.17
N LEU A 114 18.38 -15.90 -2.41
CA LEU A 114 19.10 -17.06 -2.93
C LEU A 114 18.18 -17.94 -3.80
N PHE A 115 16.97 -18.23 -3.32
CA PHE A 115 16.03 -19.07 -4.05
C PHE A 115 15.32 -18.35 -5.19
N PHE A 116 14.80 -17.14 -4.95
CA PHE A 116 14.00 -16.44 -5.96
C PHE A 116 14.86 -15.97 -7.14
N ASP A 117 16.03 -15.41 -6.85
CA ASP A 117 16.92 -14.82 -7.86
C ASP A 117 17.81 -15.90 -8.53
N HIS A 118 18.26 -16.93 -7.79
CA HIS A 118 19.24 -17.93 -8.27
C HIS A 118 18.83 -19.41 -8.12
N LYS A 119 17.63 -19.72 -7.60
CA LYS A 119 17.19 -21.11 -7.31
C LYS A 119 18.13 -21.87 -6.37
N LEU A 120 18.92 -21.16 -5.57
CA LEU A 120 19.79 -21.75 -4.55
C LEU A 120 19.00 -22.02 -3.27
N ARG A 121 19.30 -23.13 -2.61
CA ARG A 121 18.71 -23.51 -1.31
C ARG A 121 19.76 -23.40 -0.22
N ILE A 122 19.34 -22.91 0.95
CA ILE A 122 20.13 -22.78 2.17
C ILE A 122 19.50 -23.58 3.30
N ASP A 123 20.33 -24.26 4.08
CA ASP A 123 19.94 -25.04 5.27
C ASP A 123 20.82 -24.71 6.49
N ASN A 124 20.25 -24.95 7.68
CA ASN A 124 20.85 -24.63 8.99
C ASN A 124 21.28 -23.15 9.15
N ALA A 125 20.42 -22.23 8.69
CA ALA A 125 20.65 -20.80 8.81
C ALA A 125 19.89 -20.19 10.00
N LYS A 126 20.53 -19.45 10.90
CA LYS A 126 19.87 -18.77 12.03
C LYS A 126 19.92 -17.26 11.92
N ASP A 127 18.78 -16.64 12.24
CA ASP A 127 18.57 -15.20 12.18
C ASP A 127 19.03 -14.54 13.48
N LEU A 128 20.08 -13.72 13.40
CA LEU A 128 20.69 -13.09 14.58
C LEU A 128 19.73 -12.13 15.28
N PHE A 129 18.89 -11.42 14.53
CA PHE A 129 17.92 -10.52 15.15
C PHE A 129 16.85 -11.29 15.93
N SER A 130 16.37 -12.41 15.40
CA SER A 130 15.36 -13.21 16.08
C SER A 130 15.83 -13.73 17.45
N ALA A 131 17.14 -13.99 17.60
CA ALA A 131 17.73 -14.45 18.86
C ALA A 131 17.83 -13.39 19.97
N VAL A 132 17.70 -12.09 19.64
CA VAL A 132 17.88 -10.99 20.62
C VAL A 132 16.73 -10.00 20.69
N ALA A 133 15.92 -9.91 19.64
CA ALA A 133 14.91 -8.88 19.49
C ALA A 133 13.53 -9.45 19.86
N PRO A 134 12.84 -8.91 20.88
CA PRO A 134 11.41 -9.18 21.02
C PRO A 134 10.66 -8.77 19.75
N GLN A 135 9.53 -9.43 19.47
CA GLN A 135 8.73 -9.19 18.27
C GLN A 135 8.49 -7.68 18.05
N GLY A 136 8.79 -7.19 16.85
CA GLY A 136 8.63 -5.78 16.46
C GLY A 136 9.86 -4.89 16.65
N SER A 137 10.93 -5.38 17.29
CA SER A 137 12.23 -4.66 17.41
C SER A 137 13.34 -5.20 16.51
N ARG A 138 12.99 -6.13 15.61
CA ARG A 138 13.89 -6.71 14.60
C ARG A 138 14.46 -5.61 13.70
N GLY A 139 15.79 -5.57 13.57
CA GLY A 139 16.47 -4.52 12.79
C GLY A 139 16.70 -3.20 13.54
N SER A 140 16.30 -3.11 14.81
CA SER A 140 16.56 -1.92 15.64
C SER A 140 18.05 -1.74 15.94
N LEU A 141 18.41 -0.51 16.26
CA LEU A 141 19.77 -0.17 16.67
C LEU A 141 20.16 -0.90 17.96
N GLU A 142 19.21 -1.03 18.87
CA GLU A 142 19.34 -1.73 20.15
C GLU A 142 19.59 -3.22 19.93
N ALA A 143 18.85 -3.86 19.03
CA ALA A 143 19.07 -5.26 18.67
C ALA A 143 20.44 -5.48 18.02
N LEU A 144 20.87 -4.56 17.14
CA LEU A 144 22.18 -4.64 16.50
C LEU A 144 23.31 -4.50 17.53
N LYS A 145 23.19 -3.57 18.48
CA LYS A 145 24.13 -3.44 19.60
C LYS A 145 24.15 -4.69 20.48
N ALA A 146 23.00 -5.28 20.78
CA ALA A 146 22.93 -6.50 21.57
C ALA A 146 23.66 -7.69 20.92
N ILE A 147 23.63 -7.80 19.59
CA ILE A 147 24.36 -8.84 18.83
C ILE A 147 25.86 -8.58 18.83
N LEU A 148 26.27 -7.32 18.77
CA LEU A 148 27.63 -6.90 18.47
C LEU A 148 28.46 -6.46 19.71
N GLY A 149 27.94 -6.61 20.93
CA GLY A 149 28.69 -6.29 22.15
C GLY A 149 28.53 -4.86 22.68
N GLY A 150 27.36 -4.24 22.45
CA GLY A 150 26.92 -3.03 23.15
C GLY A 150 27.77 -1.79 22.87
N ASP A 151 28.51 -1.32 23.87
CA ASP A 151 29.32 -0.10 23.80
C ASP A 151 30.57 -0.25 22.92
N LEU A 152 30.95 -1.47 22.56
CA LEU A 152 32.04 -1.74 21.62
C LEU A 152 31.70 -1.27 20.19
N VAL A 153 30.41 -1.10 19.87
CA VAL A 153 29.99 -0.76 18.51
C VAL A 153 30.22 0.72 18.21
N ASN A 154 30.89 0.98 17.09
CA ASN A 154 31.14 2.33 16.62
C ASN A 154 29.83 3.06 16.29
N LYS A 155 29.42 3.97 17.18
CA LYS A 155 28.17 4.74 17.10
C LYS A 155 28.04 5.57 15.82
N LYS A 156 29.15 5.93 15.18
CA LYS A 156 29.14 6.71 13.91
C LYS A 156 28.77 5.86 12.69
N LEU A 157 29.11 4.57 12.71
CA LEU A 157 28.94 3.66 11.55
C LEU A 157 27.67 2.81 11.64
N ILE A 158 27.16 2.59 12.85
CA ILE A 158 26.08 1.62 13.11
C ILE A 158 24.74 2.00 12.49
N HIS A 159 24.41 3.28 12.38
CA HIS A 159 23.08 3.74 11.94
C HIS A 159 22.71 3.32 10.51
N SER A 160 23.71 3.23 9.63
CA SER A 160 23.52 2.80 8.24
C SER A 160 24.24 1.48 7.95
N PHE A 161 24.73 0.77 8.97
CA PHE A 161 25.59 -0.41 8.79
C PHE A 161 24.90 -1.50 7.97
N LEU A 162 23.60 -1.74 8.21
CA LEU A 162 22.83 -2.76 7.50
C LEU A 162 22.09 -2.22 6.26
N ASP A 163 22.19 -0.92 5.98
CA ASP A 163 21.57 -0.33 4.80
C ASP A 163 22.30 -0.77 3.52
N ASN A 164 21.54 -0.96 2.44
CA ASN A 164 22.13 -1.30 1.15
C ASN A 164 22.96 -0.10 0.62
N PRO A 165 24.28 -0.23 0.40
CA PRO A 165 25.14 0.91 0.07
C PRO A 165 24.93 1.46 -1.34
N SER A 166 25.00 2.78 -1.46
CA SER A 166 25.15 3.52 -2.72
C SER A 166 26.63 3.80 -3.00
N GLY A 167 27.11 3.60 -4.23
CA GLY A 167 28.49 3.91 -4.63
C GLY A 167 29.40 2.69 -4.81
N THR A 168 30.71 2.88 -4.67
CA THR A 168 31.80 1.92 -4.98
C THR A 168 32.10 0.92 -3.86
N ASP A 169 31.79 1.25 -2.60
CA ASP A 169 32.23 0.47 -1.42
C ASP A 169 31.34 -0.74 -1.09
N LYS A 170 30.60 -1.24 -2.08
CA LYS A 170 29.64 -2.33 -1.88
C LYS A 170 30.33 -3.60 -1.38
N LYS A 171 31.44 -4.00 -2.00
CA LYS A 171 32.15 -5.26 -1.67
C LYS A 171 32.65 -5.25 -0.22
N GLU A 172 33.27 -4.15 0.20
CA GLU A 172 33.82 -3.99 1.55
C GLU A 172 32.73 -4.00 2.60
N LYS A 173 31.62 -3.27 2.37
CA LYS A 173 30.48 -3.28 3.29
C LYS A 173 29.82 -4.66 3.39
N CYS A 174 29.69 -5.39 2.27
CA CYS A 174 29.18 -6.77 2.27
C CYS A 174 30.04 -7.66 3.16
N ALA A 175 31.37 -7.54 2.99
CA ALA A 175 32.32 -8.32 3.74
C ALA A 175 32.26 -8.02 5.24
N LEU A 176 32.18 -6.74 5.62
CA LEU A 176 32.03 -6.30 7.01
C LEU A 176 30.72 -6.81 7.64
N GLN A 177 29.61 -6.80 6.89
CA GLN A 177 28.33 -7.34 7.37
C GLN A 177 28.40 -8.85 7.62
N ALA A 178 29.01 -9.62 6.72
CA ALA A 178 29.16 -11.06 6.88
C ALA A 178 30.08 -11.38 8.06
N TRP A 179 31.20 -10.68 8.19
CA TRP A 179 32.11 -10.83 9.33
C TRP A 179 31.43 -10.46 10.66
N ALA A 180 30.70 -9.34 10.70
CA ALA A 180 29.95 -8.93 11.88
C ALA A 180 28.88 -9.96 12.27
N ALA A 181 28.26 -10.63 11.29
CA ALA A 181 27.34 -11.73 11.55
C ALA A 181 28.06 -12.96 12.16
N CYS A 182 29.26 -13.30 11.65
CA CYS A 182 30.09 -14.37 12.19
C CYS A 182 30.52 -14.08 13.64
N TYR A 183 31.02 -12.87 13.90
CA TYR A 183 31.38 -12.40 15.24
C TYR A 183 30.16 -12.41 16.17
N GLY A 184 29.05 -11.82 15.74
CA GLY A 184 27.82 -11.73 16.50
C GLY A 184 27.30 -13.12 16.89
N ALA A 185 27.30 -14.08 15.96
CA ALA A 185 26.89 -15.45 16.24
C ALA A 185 27.70 -16.11 17.36
N SER A 186 29.00 -15.82 17.43
CA SER A 186 29.85 -16.28 18.53
C SER A 186 29.53 -15.56 19.85
N HIS A 187 29.23 -14.26 19.80
CA HIS A 187 28.95 -13.44 20.97
C HIS A 187 27.62 -13.79 21.65
N ILE A 188 26.60 -14.15 20.86
CA ILE A 188 25.26 -14.51 21.35
C ILE A 188 24.97 -16.02 21.24
N SER A 189 26.00 -16.87 21.31
CA SER A 189 25.90 -18.33 21.09
C SER A 189 24.81 -18.98 21.93
N ASP A 190 24.69 -18.59 23.20
CA ASP A 190 23.74 -19.18 24.14
C ASP A 190 22.29 -18.93 23.71
N ARG A 191 21.98 -17.69 23.31
CA ARG A 191 20.64 -17.32 22.80
C ARG A 191 20.38 -17.96 21.44
N LEU A 192 21.40 -18.02 20.60
CA LEU A 192 21.32 -18.57 19.27
C LEU A 192 21.10 -20.10 19.29
N SER A 193 21.54 -20.80 20.33
CA SER A 193 21.30 -22.23 20.50
C SER A 193 19.80 -22.57 20.51
N SER A 194 19.00 -21.76 21.22
CA SER A 194 17.54 -21.90 21.29
C SER A 194 16.78 -21.42 20.04
N GLU A 195 17.44 -20.65 19.18
CA GLU A 195 16.79 -20.08 18.00
C GLU A 195 16.58 -21.14 16.89
N PRO A 196 15.36 -21.30 16.34
CA PRO A 196 15.11 -22.24 15.25
C PRO A 196 15.89 -21.91 13.99
N SER A 197 16.47 -22.94 13.37
CA SER A 197 17.12 -22.81 12.07
C SER A 197 16.09 -22.71 10.93
N ILE A 198 16.45 -21.94 9.91
CA ILE A 198 15.78 -21.89 8.62
C ILE A 198 16.46 -22.89 7.69
N SER A 199 15.63 -23.75 7.11
CA SER A 199 16.03 -24.71 6.10
C SER A 199 15.06 -24.61 4.93
N THR A 200 15.57 -24.26 3.76
CA THR A 200 14.74 -24.12 2.56
C THR A 200 14.47 -25.46 1.90
N SER A 201 15.30 -26.47 2.15
CA SER A 201 15.15 -27.82 1.56
C SER A 201 13.92 -28.57 2.08
N ILE A 202 13.37 -28.20 3.23
CA ILE A 202 12.13 -28.80 3.79
C ILE A 202 10.87 -28.35 3.04
N HIS A 203 10.96 -27.33 2.17
CA HIS A 203 9.83 -26.77 1.44
C HIS A 203 9.74 -27.33 0.03
N ASP A 204 8.52 -27.68 -0.39
CA ASP A 204 8.26 -27.93 -1.81
C ASP A 204 8.47 -26.65 -2.64
N GLN A 205 8.67 -26.82 -3.95
CA GLN A 205 8.98 -25.72 -4.86
C GLN A 205 7.90 -24.63 -4.90
N LYS A 206 6.62 -24.99 -4.78
CA LYS A 206 5.50 -24.03 -4.87
C LYS A 206 5.41 -23.21 -3.59
N THR A 207 5.47 -23.85 -2.43
CA THR A 207 5.47 -23.19 -1.13
C THR A 207 6.65 -22.24 -0.98
N LEU A 208 7.86 -22.69 -1.31
CA LEU A 208 9.05 -21.84 -1.24
C LEU A 208 9.00 -20.68 -2.24
N THR A 209 8.44 -20.89 -3.44
CA THR A 209 8.22 -19.80 -4.40
C THR A 209 7.24 -18.75 -3.87
N PHE A 210 6.16 -19.17 -3.22
CA PHE A 210 5.22 -18.24 -2.59
C PHE A 210 5.89 -17.43 -1.48
N ILE A 211 6.57 -18.09 -0.54
CA ILE A 211 7.27 -17.45 0.58
C ILE A 211 8.32 -16.47 0.06
N ALA A 212 9.22 -16.95 -0.81
CA ALA A 212 10.32 -16.15 -1.32
C ALA A 212 9.83 -14.96 -2.16
N SER A 213 8.85 -15.16 -3.04
CA SER A 213 8.30 -14.05 -3.83
C SER A 213 7.60 -12.99 -2.97
N SER A 214 6.93 -13.41 -1.89
CA SER A 214 6.27 -12.49 -0.94
C SER A 214 7.28 -11.67 -0.15
N ILE A 215 8.32 -12.30 0.40
CA ILE A 215 9.40 -11.59 1.11
C ILE A 215 10.09 -10.61 0.16
N ARG A 216 10.43 -11.05 -1.06
CA ARG A 216 11.09 -10.21 -2.07
C ARG A 216 10.22 -9.02 -2.49
N LEU A 217 8.91 -9.22 -2.62
CA LEU A 217 7.96 -8.15 -2.88
C LEU A 217 7.98 -7.12 -1.75
N MET A 218 7.90 -7.58 -0.49
CA MET A 218 7.96 -6.72 0.69
C MET A 218 9.26 -5.92 0.77
N SER A 219 10.43 -6.53 0.58
CA SER A 219 11.71 -5.81 0.61
C SER A 219 11.81 -4.74 -0.49
N ARG A 220 11.24 -5.02 -1.67
CA ARG A 220 11.20 -4.07 -2.80
C ARG A 220 10.27 -2.90 -2.52
N VAL A 221 9.09 -3.14 -1.98
CA VAL A 221 8.15 -2.08 -1.58
C VAL A 221 8.75 -1.23 -0.46
N ASP A 222 9.35 -1.88 0.53
CA ASP A 222 9.99 -1.20 1.65
C ASP A 222 11.14 -0.31 1.16
N ALA A 223 11.93 -0.75 0.19
CA ALA A 223 13.02 0.06 -0.36
C ALA A 223 12.59 1.22 -1.26
N LEU A 224 11.34 1.23 -1.75
CA LEU A 224 10.77 2.39 -2.43
C LEU A 224 10.24 3.45 -1.46
N LYS A 225 10.18 3.17 -0.15
CA LYS A 225 9.78 4.17 0.84
C LYS A 225 10.73 5.37 0.75
N PRO A 226 10.19 6.60 0.73
CA PRO A 226 11.01 7.80 0.64
C PRO A 226 11.93 7.90 1.86
N THR A 227 13.20 8.22 1.63
CA THR A 227 14.18 8.50 2.69
C THR A 227 14.12 9.96 3.16
N ARG A 228 13.39 10.81 2.43
CA ARG A 228 13.14 12.21 2.77
C ARG A 228 11.68 12.53 2.52
N VAL A 229 11.01 13.09 3.53
CA VAL A 229 9.60 13.52 3.44
C VAL A 229 9.52 14.99 3.77
N LYS A 230 9.06 15.79 2.81
CA LYS A 230 8.79 17.21 3.03
C LYS A 230 7.44 17.40 3.72
N HIS A 231 7.42 18.23 4.76
CA HIS A 231 6.22 18.56 5.52
C HIS A 231 5.61 19.88 5.06
N ASP A 232 4.30 19.89 4.80
CA ASP A 232 3.55 21.12 4.58
C ASP A 232 3.14 21.69 5.94
N VAL A 233 3.87 22.70 6.42
CA VAL A 233 3.67 23.32 7.73
C VAL A 233 3.23 24.79 7.60
N GLU A 234 2.57 25.30 8.63
CA GLU A 234 2.28 26.73 8.75
C GLU A 234 3.57 27.57 8.75
N ARG A 235 3.47 28.82 8.28
CA ARG A 235 4.62 29.74 8.16
C ARG A 235 5.05 30.30 9.52
N GLU A 236 4.10 30.49 10.42
CA GLU A 236 4.35 30.97 11.79
C GLU A 236 4.69 29.78 12.70
N ILE A 237 5.78 29.90 13.46
CA ILE A 237 6.26 28.84 14.34
C ILE A 237 6.20 29.33 15.78
N LYS A 238 5.67 28.50 16.66
CA LYS A 238 5.69 28.77 18.10
C LYS A 238 6.97 28.16 18.68
N GLN A 239 7.85 29.02 19.18
CA GLN A 239 9.04 28.60 19.91
C GLN A 239 8.64 28.17 21.33
N ILE A 240 9.24 27.07 21.81
CA ILE A 240 9.03 26.53 23.16
C ILE A 240 10.40 26.27 23.80
N ASP A 241 10.47 26.19 25.13
CA ASP A 241 11.72 26.17 25.92
C ASP A 241 12.85 25.28 25.38
N LYS A 242 12.52 24.14 24.76
CA LYS A 242 13.50 23.19 24.20
C LYS A 242 13.18 22.72 22.78
N GLY A 243 12.55 23.56 21.94
CA GLY A 243 12.23 23.17 20.57
C GLY A 243 11.32 24.12 19.79
N LEU A 244 10.78 23.60 18.69
CA LEU A 244 9.82 24.26 17.81
C LEU A 244 8.53 23.45 17.74
N LEU A 245 7.39 24.14 17.76
CA LEU A 245 6.08 23.56 17.53
C LEU A 245 5.64 23.84 16.09
N PHE A 246 5.45 22.77 15.32
CA PHE A 246 4.98 22.81 13.95
C PHE A 246 3.51 22.39 13.85
N THR A 247 2.72 23.14 13.08
CA THR A 247 1.37 22.73 12.69
C THR A 247 1.38 22.26 11.24
N ALA A 248 1.05 20.99 11.00
CA ALA A 248 0.93 20.42 9.67
C ALA A 248 -0.40 20.85 9.00
N GLN A 249 -0.32 21.25 7.73
CA GLN A 249 -1.47 21.69 6.93
C GLN A 249 -2.13 20.54 6.16
N ARG A 250 -1.40 19.45 5.91
CA ARG A 250 -1.86 18.32 5.10
C ARG A 250 -1.60 16.98 5.78
N TYR A 251 -2.61 16.11 5.79
CA TYR A 251 -2.53 14.80 6.43
C TYR A 251 -1.45 13.91 5.83
N LYS A 252 -1.31 13.93 4.50
CA LYS A 252 -0.34 13.08 3.77
C LYS A 252 1.11 13.41 4.11
N THR A 253 1.39 14.66 4.48
CA THR A 253 2.73 15.18 4.79
C THR A 253 2.87 15.54 6.26
N LYS A 254 2.05 14.94 7.14
CA LYS A 254 2.18 15.12 8.60
C LYS A 254 3.44 14.45 9.16
N PHE A 255 3.88 14.91 10.31
CA PHE A 255 4.91 14.22 11.10
C PHE A 255 4.35 12.90 11.64
N ARG A 256 5.20 11.87 11.70
CA ARG A 256 4.82 10.55 12.23
C ARG A 256 5.74 10.20 13.39
N GLN A 257 5.16 9.75 14.51
CA GLN A 257 5.91 9.50 15.73
C GLN A 257 6.54 8.09 15.79
N HIS A 258 6.07 7.14 14.98
CA HIS A 258 6.49 5.74 15.09
C HIS A 258 7.91 5.49 14.55
N GLY A 259 8.75 4.81 15.36
CA GLY A 259 9.99 4.16 14.88
C GLY A 259 11.26 5.03 14.86
N GLN A 260 11.42 5.91 15.84
CA GLN A 260 12.35 7.04 15.80
C GLN A 260 13.86 6.74 15.91
N SER A 261 14.32 5.48 15.99
CA SER A 261 15.75 5.25 16.25
C SER A 261 16.66 5.79 15.14
N ASN A 262 16.16 5.92 13.90
CA ASN A 262 16.93 6.30 12.71
C ASN A 262 16.41 7.54 11.94
N GLN A 263 15.43 8.29 12.46
CA GLN A 263 14.92 9.49 11.79
C GLN A 263 15.34 10.78 12.51
N HIS A 264 15.66 11.82 11.75
CA HIS A 264 15.87 13.17 12.26
C HIS A 264 15.14 14.20 11.37
N ILE A 265 14.89 15.37 11.93
CA ILE A 265 14.22 16.47 11.24
C ILE A 265 15.30 17.46 10.78
N GLU A 266 15.29 17.80 9.49
CA GLU A 266 16.11 18.86 8.89
C GLU A 266 15.23 20.09 8.64
N ILE A 267 15.62 21.22 9.21
CA ILE A 267 14.90 22.49 9.11
C ILE A 267 15.80 23.49 8.39
N ARG A 268 15.32 24.03 7.27
CA ARG A 268 16.03 25.08 6.51
C ARG A 268 15.36 26.42 6.73
N MET A 269 16.13 27.37 7.23
CA MET A 269 15.73 28.72 7.62
C MET A 269 16.57 29.76 6.90
N HIS A 270 16.08 31.00 6.86
CA HIS A 270 16.92 32.17 6.63
C HIS A 270 17.10 32.92 7.96
N GLY A 271 18.35 33.24 8.30
CA GLY A 271 18.69 34.12 9.43
C GLY A 271 18.20 35.54 9.20
N SER A 272 18.25 36.37 10.24
CA SER A 272 17.94 37.81 10.14
C SER A 272 18.88 38.56 9.18
N ASP A 273 20.05 38.01 8.90
CA ASP A 273 21.04 38.47 7.92
C ASP A 273 20.82 37.90 6.49
N GLY A 274 19.73 37.17 6.27
CA GLY A 274 19.39 36.54 4.99
C GLY A 274 20.17 35.25 4.68
N LYS A 275 21.16 34.86 5.50
CA LYS A 275 21.96 33.66 5.24
C LYS A 275 21.16 32.38 5.50
N PRO A 276 21.35 31.33 4.68
CA PRO A 276 20.68 30.05 4.89
C PRO A 276 21.24 29.34 6.14
N ILE A 277 20.35 28.96 7.05
CA ILE A 277 20.66 28.21 8.27
C ILE A 277 20.00 26.84 8.15
N VAL A 278 20.77 25.77 8.35
CA VAL A 278 20.24 24.41 8.49
C VAL A 278 20.34 23.99 9.94
N ARG A 279 19.23 23.49 10.50
CA ARG A 279 19.16 22.93 11.85
C ARG A 279 18.71 21.49 11.76
N THR A 280 19.35 20.66 12.57
CA THR A 280 18.93 19.28 12.81
C THR A 280 18.16 19.22 14.13
N GLY A 281 17.17 18.34 14.18
CA GLY A 281 16.40 18.11 15.39
C GLY A 281 15.82 16.71 15.47
N LYS A 282 15.29 16.37 16.63
CA LYS A 282 14.56 15.12 16.87
C LYS A 282 13.10 15.42 17.18
N LEU A 283 12.21 14.65 16.58
CA LEU A 283 10.78 14.74 16.83
C LEU A 283 10.50 14.21 18.25
N LYS A 284 10.00 15.04 19.16
CA LYS A 284 9.70 14.66 20.55
C LYS A 284 8.31 14.04 20.70
N SER A 285 7.30 14.66 20.09
CA SER A 285 5.91 14.22 20.19
C SER A 285 5.08 14.72 19.02
N VAL A 286 4.04 13.98 18.66
CA VAL A 286 3.02 14.39 17.68
C VAL A 286 1.65 14.26 18.33
N LYS A 287 0.82 15.31 18.25
CA LYS A 287 -0.57 15.29 18.68
C LYS A 287 -1.42 15.94 17.58
N GLY A 288 -2.19 15.11 16.87
CA GLY A 288 -3.05 15.57 15.78
C GLY A 288 -2.28 16.26 14.66
N LYS A 289 -2.51 17.56 14.46
CA LYS A 289 -1.78 18.38 13.49
C LYS A 289 -0.45 18.90 14.00
N GLN A 290 -0.24 18.88 15.32
CA GLN A 290 0.91 19.52 15.95
C GLN A 290 2.06 18.53 16.18
N ALA A 291 3.28 19.00 15.92
CA ALA A 291 4.51 18.24 16.12
C ALA A 291 5.53 19.08 16.87
N THR A 292 6.08 18.51 17.94
CA THR A 292 7.13 19.14 18.75
C THR A 292 8.48 18.59 18.33
N VAL A 293 9.38 19.45 17.86
CA VAL A 293 10.73 19.07 17.41
C VAL A 293 11.75 19.76 18.31
N CYS A 294 12.59 18.98 18.98
CA CYS A 294 13.76 19.48 19.70
C CYS A 294 14.87 19.75 18.70
N ILE A 295 15.45 20.94 18.71
CA ILE A 295 16.48 21.37 17.76
C ILE A 295 17.81 21.62 18.47
N ASP A 296 18.91 21.40 17.75
CA ASP A 296 20.25 21.73 18.23
C ASP A 296 20.54 23.22 17.95
N GLY A 297 20.32 24.09 18.94
CA GLY A 297 20.63 25.54 18.88
C GLY A 297 19.42 26.48 18.76
N PRO A 298 19.63 27.80 18.59
CA PRO A 298 18.56 28.79 18.56
C PRO A 298 17.69 28.64 17.31
N GLY A 299 16.37 28.70 17.50
CA GLY A 299 15.33 28.51 16.48
C GLY A 299 14.82 29.80 15.82
N THR A 300 15.66 30.84 15.73
CA THR A 300 15.27 32.16 15.21
C THR A 300 15.46 32.28 13.70
N GLY A 301 14.39 32.57 12.94
CA GLY A 301 14.44 32.81 11.48
C GLY A 301 13.19 32.35 10.73
N LEU A 302 13.06 32.75 9.45
CA LEU A 302 11.92 32.34 8.60
C LEU A 302 12.16 30.94 8.02
N ILE A 303 11.28 29.98 8.30
CA ILE A 303 11.40 28.62 7.77
C ILE A 303 10.99 28.57 6.30
N LYS A 304 11.86 28.00 5.49
CA LYS A 304 11.62 27.74 4.06
C LYS A 304 11.14 26.31 3.83
N MET A 305 11.63 25.36 4.64
CA MET A 305 11.41 23.93 4.44
C MET A 305 11.63 23.16 5.74
N VAL A 306 10.80 22.15 5.97
CA VAL A 306 10.98 21.14 7.01
C VAL A 306 10.88 19.76 6.38
N GLU A 307 11.87 18.90 6.62
CA GLU A 307 11.90 17.53 6.10
C GLU A 307 12.21 16.53 7.22
N THR A 308 11.54 15.38 7.23
CA THR A 308 12.04 14.20 7.94
C THR A 308 13.04 13.49 7.05
N VAL A 309 14.22 13.20 7.59
CA VAL A 309 15.30 12.45 6.94
C VAL A 309 15.47 11.11 7.64
N GLY A 310 15.47 10.04 6.86
CA GLY A 310 15.51 8.66 7.32
C GLY A 310 14.26 7.89 6.89
N LYS A 311 14.42 6.59 6.73
CA LYS A 311 13.35 5.68 6.29
C LYS A 311 12.33 5.48 7.40
N GLU A 312 11.05 5.44 7.03
CA GLU A 312 9.98 5.13 7.98
C GLU A 312 10.06 3.67 8.45
N ALA A 313 9.81 3.45 9.75
CA ALA A 313 9.77 2.12 10.34
C ALA A 313 8.61 1.27 9.78
N PRO A 314 8.72 -0.06 9.82
CA PRO A 314 7.65 -0.95 9.39
C PRO A 314 6.42 -0.79 10.29
N THR A 315 5.25 -0.73 9.66
CA THR A 315 3.94 -0.78 10.33
C THR A 315 3.71 -2.11 11.02
N LEU A 316 2.77 -2.18 11.98
CA LEU A 316 2.42 -3.44 12.65
C LEU A 316 2.01 -4.54 11.66
N ALA A 317 1.26 -4.20 10.60
CA ALA A 317 0.87 -5.15 9.57
C ALA A 317 2.08 -5.68 8.78
N GLU A 318 3.06 -4.82 8.46
CA GLU A 318 4.32 -5.25 7.82
C GLU A 318 5.14 -6.15 8.74
N GLN A 319 5.24 -5.81 10.03
CA GLN A 319 5.92 -6.63 11.04
C GLN A 319 5.28 -8.02 11.17
N TRP A 320 3.95 -8.08 11.28
CA TRP A 320 3.20 -9.33 11.33
C TRP A 320 3.43 -10.20 10.10
N LYS A 321 3.39 -9.60 8.89
CA LYS A 321 3.71 -10.32 7.65
C LYS A 321 5.12 -10.89 7.66
N THR A 322 6.11 -10.12 8.10
CA THR A 322 7.50 -10.58 8.20
C THR A 322 7.61 -11.75 9.18
N THR A 323 6.97 -11.69 10.34
CA THR A 323 6.98 -12.79 11.32
C THR A 323 6.33 -14.05 10.76
N ILE A 324 5.14 -13.94 10.16
CA ILE A 324 4.47 -15.06 9.48
C ILE A 324 5.36 -15.66 8.38
N LEU A 325 5.97 -14.78 7.58
CA LEU A 325 7.03 -15.03 6.58
C LEU A 325 8.14 -15.96 7.08
N LEU A 326 8.73 -15.52 8.19
CA LEU A 326 9.87 -16.12 8.83
C LEU A 326 9.52 -17.47 9.48
N ASP A 327 8.39 -17.54 10.17
CA ASP A 327 7.88 -18.78 10.77
C ASP A 327 7.54 -19.81 9.69
N ALA A 328 7.04 -19.35 8.54
CA ALA A 328 6.85 -20.20 7.37
C ALA A 328 8.15 -20.78 6.85
N LEU A 329 9.23 -20.01 6.76
CA LEU A 329 10.54 -20.54 6.35
C LEU A 329 11.10 -21.59 7.33
N ARG A 330 10.79 -21.46 8.62
CA ARG A 330 11.23 -22.41 9.67
C ARG A 330 10.41 -23.68 9.66
N ASN A 331 9.10 -23.55 9.43
CA ASN A 331 8.17 -24.68 9.47
C ASN A 331 7.10 -24.56 8.36
N PRO A 332 7.14 -25.42 7.32
CA PRO A 332 6.19 -25.37 6.20
C PRO A 332 4.74 -25.56 6.65
N THR A 333 4.51 -26.32 7.73
CA THR A 333 3.16 -26.65 8.20
C THR A 333 2.42 -25.42 8.76
N SER A 334 3.14 -24.35 9.10
CA SER A 334 2.56 -23.10 9.61
C SER A 334 1.62 -22.43 8.59
N LEU A 335 1.97 -22.49 7.29
CA LEU A 335 1.15 -21.98 6.19
C LEU A 335 0.15 -23.02 5.67
N ILE A 336 0.64 -24.23 5.36
CA ILE A 336 -0.12 -25.23 4.59
C ILE A 336 -1.31 -25.78 5.39
N ASN A 337 -1.26 -25.75 6.72
CA ASN A 337 -2.38 -26.17 7.55
C ASN A 337 -3.53 -25.14 7.61
N ASN A 338 -3.42 -24.02 6.92
CA ASN A 338 -4.50 -23.04 6.83
C ASN A 338 -5.31 -23.24 5.53
N PRO A 339 -6.59 -23.67 5.63
CA PRO A 339 -7.39 -23.96 4.45
C PRO A 339 -7.66 -22.71 3.59
N PHE A 340 -7.72 -21.52 4.18
CA PHE A 340 -7.85 -20.27 3.42
C PHE A 340 -6.58 -19.98 2.62
N ILE A 341 -5.39 -20.20 3.19
CA ILE A 341 -4.14 -20.01 2.45
C ILE A 341 -4.07 -20.95 1.25
N ASN A 342 -4.44 -22.22 1.44
CA ASN A 342 -4.51 -23.17 0.33
C ASN A 342 -5.50 -22.72 -0.76
N ALA A 343 -6.71 -22.30 -0.38
CA ALA A 343 -7.69 -21.81 -1.33
C ALA A 343 -7.22 -20.58 -2.12
N LEU A 344 -6.43 -19.70 -1.48
CA LEU A 344 -5.96 -18.46 -2.08
C LEU A 344 -4.74 -18.65 -2.99
N TRP A 345 -3.71 -19.37 -2.53
CA TRP A 345 -2.42 -19.45 -3.21
C TRP A 345 -2.09 -20.82 -3.81
N PHE A 346 -2.74 -21.89 -3.35
CA PHE A 346 -2.45 -23.27 -3.77
C PHE A 346 -3.69 -23.98 -4.34
N PRO A 347 -4.19 -23.57 -5.52
CA PRO A 347 -5.49 -24.02 -6.05
C PRO A 347 -5.59 -25.51 -6.36
N GLU A 348 -4.46 -26.20 -6.51
CA GLU A 348 -4.40 -27.64 -6.76
C GLU A 348 -4.54 -28.46 -5.47
N THR A 349 -4.30 -27.83 -4.31
CA THR A 349 -4.40 -28.47 -3.00
C THR A 349 -5.86 -28.66 -2.65
N ARG A 350 -6.26 -29.90 -2.34
CA ARG A 350 -7.61 -30.19 -1.84
C ARG A 350 -7.78 -29.54 -0.47
N VAL A 351 -8.72 -28.60 -0.37
CA VAL A 351 -8.98 -27.87 0.88
C VAL A 351 -9.99 -28.63 1.73
N SER A 352 -9.58 -28.96 2.95
CA SER A 352 -10.50 -29.46 3.99
C SER A 352 -10.97 -28.30 4.85
N TRP A 353 -12.29 -28.06 4.87
CA TRP A 353 -12.89 -27.00 5.66
C TRP A 353 -13.40 -27.55 6.99
N ALA A 354 -13.20 -26.80 8.07
CA ALA A 354 -13.85 -27.11 9.35
C ALA A 354 -15.38 -27.14 9.17
N ALA A 355 -16.03 -28.13 9.79
CA ALA A 355 -17.47 -28.26 9.73
C ALA A 355 -18.15 -27.02 10.32
N ILE A 356 -19.05 -26.40 9.54
CA ILE A 356 -19.94 -25.34 10.03
C ILE A 356 -21.27 -26.02 10.36
N PRO A 357 -21.90 -25.72 11.51
CA PRO A 357 -23.25 -26.18 11.79
C PRO A 357 -24.17 -25.89 10.61
N ARG A 358 -24.76 -26.94 10.02
CA ARG A 358 -25.68 -26.78 8.89
C ARG A 358 -26.95 -26.10 9.39
N THR A 359 -27.21 -24.90 8.91
CA THR A 359 -28.53 -24.29 9.02
C THR A 359 -29.49 -25.06 8.12
N LYS A 360 -30.56 -25.64 8.69
CA LYS A 360 -31.56 -26.43 7.95
C LYS A 360 -32.32 -25.60 6.90
N GLN A 361 -32.36 -24.29 7.06
CA GLN A 361 -33.04 -23.36 6.14
C GLN A 361 -32.02 -22.48 5.39
N CYS A 362 -32.35 -22.18 4.13
CA CYS A 362 -31.64 -21.17 3.35
C CYS A 362 -31.89 -19.80 4.01
N PRO A 363 -30.85 -18.99 4.27
CA PRO A 363 -31.03 -17.64 4.81
C PRO A 363 -32.02 -16.83 3.96
N ALA A 364 -33.10 -16.34 4.57
CA ALA A 364 -33.98 -15.40 3.91
C ALA A 364 -33.21 -14.11 3.62
N LEU A 365 -33.30 -13.62 2.38
CA LEU A 365 -32.71 -12.34 2.01
C LEU A 365 -33.59 -11.22 2.57
N TYR A 366 -33.00 -10.37 3.39
CA TYR A 366 -33.62 -9.17 3.92
C TYR A 366 -32.78 -7.94 3.57
N PHE A 367 -33.42 -6.96 2.92
CA PHE A 367 -32.82 -5.67 2.61
C PHE A 367 -33.87 -4.57 2.77
N PRO A 368 -33.82 -3.77 3.86
CA PRO A 368 -34.82 -2.75 4.15
C PRO A 368 -34.58 -1.49 3.33
N SER A 369 -34.91 -1.55 2.04
CA SER A 369 -34.82 -0.40 1.13
C SER A 369 -35.93 -0.48 0.09
N GLU A 370 -36.44 0.70 -0.31
CA GLU A 370 -37.41 0.83 -1.41
C GLU A 370 -36.88 0.22 -2.72
N ARG A 371 -35.56 0.31 -2.92
CA ARG A 371 -34.91 -0.24 -4.10
C ARG A 371 -34.62 -1.73 -3.90
N LYS A 372 -35.30 -2.57 -4.69
CA LYS A 372 -35.01 -4.00 -4.81
C LYS A 372 -33.62 -4.26 -5.38
N LEU A 373 -33.01 -5.35 -4.92
CA LEU A 373 -31.78 -5.88 -5.50
C LEU A 373 -32.08 -6.44 -6.89
N ASN A 374 -31.10 -6.36 -7.80
CA ASN A 374 -31.20 -7.09 -9.05
C ASN A 374 -30.67 -8.53 -8.91
N VAL A 375 -30.92 -9.38 -9.90
CA VAL A 375 -30.53 -10.80 -9.90
C VAL A 375 -29.04 -11.02 -9.61
N SER A 376 -28.14 -10.20 -10.17
CA SER A 376 -26.70 -10.34 -9.93
C SER A 376 -26.30 -9.98 -8.48
N GLN A 377 -26.96 -8.97 -7.91
CA GLN A 377 -26.78 -8.57 -6.51
C GLN A 377 -27.36 -9.61 -5.55
N GLU A 378 -28.56 -10.13 -5.81
CA GLU A 378 -29.18 -11.19 -5.02
C GLU A 378 -28.31 -12.45 -4.99
N ARG A 379 -27.79 -12.87 -6.15
CA ARG A 379 -26.86 -14.00 -6.24
C ARG A 379 -25.61 -13.78 -5.41
N ALA A 380 -25.05 -12.56 -5.42
CA ALA A 380 -23.89 -12.22 -4.60
C ALA A 380 -24.22 -12.31 -3.09
N VAL A 381 -25.34 -11.72 -2.65
CA VAL A 381 -25.78 -11.76 -1.25
C VAL A 381 -26.05 -13.20 -0.80
N GLN A 382 -26.74 -14.01 -1.61
CA GLN A 382 -26.98 -15.42 -1.32
C GLN A 382 -25.69 -16.22 -1.18
N ALA A 383 -24.70 -15.97 -2.04
CA ALA A 383 -23.38 -16.60 -1.93
C ALA A 383 -22.66 -16.18 -0.64
N ILE A 384 -22.74 -14.89 -0.26
CA ILE A 384 -22.19 -14.37 1.00
C ILE A 384 -22.85 -15.01 2.21
N LEU A 385 -24.17 -15.27 2.19
CA LEU A 385 -24.90 -15.91 3.30
C LEU A 385 -24.71 -17.43 3.35
N SER A 386 -24.33 -18.05 2.23
CA SER A 386 -24.27 -19.51 2.09
C SER A 386 -23.12 -20.17 2.87
N ASN A 387 -23.40 -21.24 3.61
CA ASN A 387 -22.38 -22.03 4.31
C ASN A 387 -21.70 -23.11 3.44
N LYS A 388 -21.86 -23.07 2.11
CA LYS A 388 -21.21 -24.00 1.18
C LYS A 388 -19.69 -23.81 1.19
N ASN A 389 -18.95 -24.92 1.07
CA ASN A 389 -17.48 -24.90 1.03
C ASN A 389 -16.92 -24.04 -0.12
N ASP A 390 -17.57 -24.06 -1.29
CA ASP A 390 -17.16 -23.23 -2.44
C ASP A 390 -17.41 -21.72 -2.24
N HIS A 391 -18.15 -21.33 -1.20
CA HIS A 391 -18.42 -19.94 -0.84
C HIS A 391 -17.62 -19.46 0.37
N ARG A 392 -16.67 -20.27 0.86
CA ARG A 392 -15.78 -19.90 1.99
C ARG A 392 -14.80 -18.80 1.60
N VAL A 393 -14.36 -18.80 0.35
CA VAL A 393 -13.58 -17.77 -0.31
C VAL A 393 -14.38 -17.29 -1.50
N LEU A 394 -14.92 -16.06 -1.43
CA LEU A 394 -15.83 -15.52 -2.43
C LEU A 394 -15.30 -14.23 -3.02
N LEU A 395 -15.30 -14.12 -4.35
CA LEU A 395 -15.00 -12.89 -5.06
C LEU A 395 -16.28 -12.34 -5.69
N VAL A 396 -16.53 -11.05 -5.50
CA VAL A 396 -17.59 -10.29 -6.17
C VAL A 396 -16.91 -9.19 -6.99
N HIS A 397 -16.99 -9.32 -8.31
CA HIS A 397 -16.50 -8.31 -9.24
C HIS A 397 -17.58 -7.26 -9.45
N GLY A 398 -17.36 -6.07 -8.90
CA GLY A 398 -18.31 -4.96 -8.92
C GLY A 398 -17.80 -3.74 -9.67
N PRO A 399 -18.06 -3.63 -11.00
CA PRO A 399 -17.81 -2.42 -11.79
C PRO A 399 -18.39 -1.12 -11.17
N PRO A 400 -17.97 0.07 -11.64
CA PRO A 400 -18.50 1.35 -11.16
C PRO A 400 -20.02 1.42 -11.25
N GLY A 401 -20.66 1.93 -10.20
CA GLY A 401 -22.11 2.14 -10.17
C GLY A 401 -22.97 0.88 -10.01
N THR A 402 -22.38 -0.30 -9.82
CA THR A 402 -23.12 -1.58 -9.68
C THR A 402 -23.69 -1.84 -8.29
N GLY A 403 -23.42 -0.96 -7.32
CA GLY A 403 -23.95 -1.08 -5.96
C GLY A 403 -23.20 -2.08 -5.08
N LYS A 404 -21.86 -2.14 -5.14
CA LYS A 404 -21.02 -2.93 -4.21
C LYS A 404 -21.43 -2.75 -2.75
N THR A 405 -21.53 -1.50 -2.29
CA THR A 405 -21.92 -1.18 -0.91
C THR A 405 -23.38 -1.57 -0.61
N THR A 406 -24.25 -1.61 -1.62
CA THR A 406 -25.62 -2.16 -1.47
C THR A 406 -25.58 -3.66 -1.21
N VAL A 407 -24.73 -4.42 -1.92
CA VAL A 407 -24.52 -5.86 -1.67
C VAL A 407 -23.99 -6.08 -0.24
N ILE A 408 -23.06 -5.24 0.21
CA ILE A 408 -22.55 -5.27 1.59
C ILE A 408 -23.69 -5.03 2.60
N ALA A 409 -24.46 -3.96 2.42
CA ALA A 409 -25.54 -3.60 3.34
C ALA A 409 -26.67 -4.66 3.38
N ALA A 410 -27.03 -5.23 2.24
CA ALA A 410 -27.96 -6.37 2.16
C ALA A 410 -27.40 -7.62 2.86
N SER A 411 -26.11 -7.90 2.70
CA SER A 411 -25.46 -9.02 3.38
C SER A 411 -25.45 -8.84 4.90
N VAL A 412 -25.20 -7.62 5.39
CA VAL A 412 -25.25 -7.28 6.82
C VAL A 412 -26.64 -7.53 7.38
N THR A 413 -27.64 -6.87 6.80
CA THR A 413 -29.03 -6.92 7.29
C THR A 413 -29.60 -8.35 7.22
N SER A 414 -29.31 -9.10 6.16
CA SER A 414 -29.68 -10.51 6.06
C SER A 414 -28.95 -11.40 7.08
N THR A 415 -27.66 -11.15 7.34
CA THR A 415 -26.88 -11.92 8.32
C THR A 415 -27.40 -11.70 9.74
N MET A 416 -27.80 -10.47 10.08
CA MET A 416 -28.31 -10.13 11.41
C MET A 416 -29.70 -10.72 11.68
N GLN A 417 -30.47 -11.08 10.65
CA GLN A 417 -31.74 -11.79 10.79
C GLN A 417 -31.61 -13.31 10.88
N LEU A 418 -30.39 -13.85 10.82
CA LEU A 418 -30.20 -15.30 10.92
C LEU A 418 -30.63 -15.84 12.30
N PRO A 419 -31.38 -16.96 12.34
CA PRO A 419 -31.78 -17.59 13.59
C PRO A 419 -30.59 -17.89 14.50
N GLY A 420 -30.74 -17.56 15.79
CA GLY A 420 -29.71 -17.77 16.82
C GLY A 420 -28.78 -16.58 17.02
N GLY A 421 -28.71 -15.60 16.11
CA GLY A 421 -28.06 -14.31 16.36
C GLY A 421 -26.58 -14.34 16.74
N LYS A 422 -25.86 -15.46 16.55
CA LYS A 422 -24.43 -15.61 16.92
C LYS A 422 -23.45 -15.24 15.81
N SER A 423 -23.95 -14.85 14.64
CA SER A 423 -23.14 -14.49 13.49
C SER A 423 -22.53 -13.11 13.67
N THR A 424 -21.24 -13.00 13.42
CA THR A 424 -20.48 -11.75 13.50
C THR A 424 -19.87 -11.42 12.14
N LEU A 425 -19.82 -10.13 11.83
CA LEU A 425 -19.38 -9.64 10.53
C LEU A 425 -18.36 -8.52 10.70
N TRP A 426 -17.24 -8.64 9.99
CA TRP A 426 -16.20 -7.62 9.92
C TRP A 426 -16.15 -7.05 8.52
N LEU A 427 -16.36 -5.75 8.41
CA LEU A 427 -16.39 -4.98 7.17
C LEU A 427 -15.11 -4.17 7.09
N THR A 428 -14.31 -4.44 6.06
CA THR A 428 -12.95 -3.92 5.98
C THR A 428 -12.67 -3.33 4.62
N ALA A 429 -11.79 -2.34 4.56
CA ALA A 429 -11.33 -1.76 3.31
C ALA A 429 -9.90 -1.21 3.47
N GLN A 430 -9.25 -0.90 2.36
CA GLN A 430 -7.89 -0.34 2.37
C GLN A 430 -7.84 1.06 2.99
N SER A 431 -8.88 1.88 2.78
CA SER A 431 -8.93 3.28 3.20
C SER A 431 -10.06 3.55 4.19
N ASN A 432 -9.83 4.48 5.11
CA ASN A 432 -10.87 4.93 6.04
C ASN A 432 -12.08 5.56 5.31
N VAL A 433 -11.88 6.19 4.14
CA VAL A 433 -12.96 6.73 3.33
C VAL A 433 -13.88 5.63 2.81
N ALA A 434 -13.33 4.50 2.35
CA ALA A 434 -14.14 3.36 1.94
C ALA A 434 -14.91 2.76 3.13
N VAL A 435 -14.28 2.64 4.30
CA VAL A 435 -14.94 2.18 5.55
C VAL A 435 -16.11 3.11 5.91
N LYS A 436 -15.88 4.44 5.88
CA LYS A 436 -16.92 5.46 6.11
C LYS A 436 -18.08 5.32 5.13
N ASN A 437 -17.80 5.13 3.83
CA ASN A 437 -18.84 4.97 2.81
C ASN A 437 -19.73 3.74 3.07
N ILE A 438 -19.16 2.65 3.57
CA ILE A 438 -19.94 1.48 4.00
C ILE A 438 -20.83 1.84 5.19
N ALA A 439 -20.29 2.51 6.20
CA ALA A 439 -21.03 2.95 7.38
C ALA A 439 -22.20 3.90 7.03
N GLU A 440 -21.95 4.88 6.17
CA GLU A 440 -22.99 5.81 5.69
C GLU A 440 -24.07 5.04 4.94
N LYS A 441 -23.71 4.04 4.13
CA LYS A 441 -24.71 3.23 3.44
C LYS A 441 -25.58 2.42 4.40
N LEU A 442 -25.00 1.87 5.48
CA LEU A 442 -25.75 1.20 6.54
C LEU A 442 -26.72 2.17 7.25
N ALA A 443 -26.25 3.37 7.60
CA ALA A 443 -27.08 4.40 8.21
C ALA A 443 -28.26 4.82 7.29
N THR A 444 -28.05 4.92 5.98
CA THR A 444 -29.14 5.29 5.03
C THR A 444 -30.27 4.27 4.95
N ILE A 445 -30.05 3.03 5.38
CA ILE A 445 -31.08 1.98 5.46
C ILE A 445 -31.55 1.73 6.90
N GLY A 446 -31.23 2.65 7.83
CA GLY A 446 -31.64 2.58 9.22
C GLY A 446 -30.89 1.54 10.06
N PHE A 447 -29.78 0.98 9.57
CA PHE A 447 -28.98 0.02 10.33
C PHE A 447 -27.86 0.74 11.10
N PHE A 448 -27.94 0.77 12.43
CA PHE A 448 -26.95 1.44 13.30
C PHE A 448 -26.21 0.51 14.27
N ASP A 449 -26.51 -0.79 14.27
CA ASP A 449 -25.90 -1.79 15.15
C ASP A 449 -24.50 -2.23 14.67
N PHE A 450 -23.63 -1.25 14.49
CA PHE A 450 -22.23 -1.43 14.14
C PHE A 450 -21.31 -0.48 14.91
N LYS A 451 -20.02 -0.81 14.96
CA LYS A 451 -18.97 0.09 15.46
C LYS A 451 -17.83 0.22 14.45
N ILE A 452 -17.26 1.42 14.34
CA ILE A 452 -16.13 1.76 13.47
C ILE A 452 -14.88 1.87 14.33
N LEU A 453 -13.87 1.06 14.06
CA LEU A 453 -12.56 1.15 14.71
C LEU A 453 -11.64 2.01 13.84
N VAL A 454 -11.20 3.15 14.36
CA VAL A 454 -10.36 4.11 13.64
C VAL A 454 -9.11 4.47 14.43
N SER A 455 -7.99 4.69 13.73
CA SER A 455 -6.77 5.17 14.37
C SER A 455 -6.92 6.62 14.80
N LYS A 456 -6.46 6.94 16.03
CA LYS A 456 -6.34 8.31 16.55
C LYS A 456 -5.64 9.22 15.55
N ASP A 457 -4.55 8.73 14.98
CA ASP A 457 -3.70 9.46 14.05
C ASP A 457 -4.45 9.90 12.80
N PHE A 458 -5.42 9.11 12.34
CA PHE A 458 -6.25 9.45 11.19
C PHE A 458 -7.40 10.39 11.57
N HIS A 459 -7.99 10.19 12.74
CA HIS A 459 -9.21 10.87 13.15
C HIS A 459 -8.94 12.26 13.74
N PHE A 460 -8.22 12.31 14.87
CA PHE A 460 -8.06 13.49 15.72
C PHE A 460 -7.35 14.64 14.98
N ASP A 461 -7.91 15.86 15.04
CA ASP A 461 -7.51 17.10 14.33
C ASP A 461 -7.55 17.04 12.79
N TRP A 462 -7.84 15.89 12.18
CA TRP A 462 -7.70 15.68 10.74
C TRP A 462 -9.02 15.42 10.03
N HIS A 463 -9.78 14.43 10.49
CA HIS A 463 -10.93 13.89 9.75
C HIS A 463 -12.17 13.70 10.63
N GLU A 464 -12.27 14.39 11.76
CA GLU A 464 -13.43 14.35 12.66
C GLU A 464 -14.73 14.69 11.91
N HIS A 465 -14.67 15.69 11.02
CA HIS A 465 -15.78 16.08 10.15
C HIS A 465 -16.32 14.94 9.28
N LEU A 466 -15.51 13.91 8.97
CA LEU A 466 -15.99 12.75 8.20
C LEU A 466 -16.96 11.87 8.99
N TYR A 467 -16.96 11.96 10.33
CA TYR A 467 -17.71 11.06 11.20
C TYR A 467 -18.81 11.75 12.01
N GLN A 468 -19.08 13.04 11.82
CA GLN A 468 -20.09 13.79 12.60
C GLN A 468 -21.46 13.08 12.67
N LYS A 469 -21.91 12.47 11.57
CA LYS A 469 -23.20 11.74 11.53
C LYS A 469 -23.16 10.34 12.18
N LEU A 470 -21.96 9.85 12.50
CA LEU A 470 -21.67 8.49 12.93
C LEU A 470 -20.85 8.46 14.23
N GLU A 471 -20.72 9.61 14.92
CA GLU A 471 -19.77 9.81 16.01
C GLU A 471 -19.96 8.79 17.14
N GLU A 472 -21.20 8.52 17.53
CA GLU A 472 -21.58 7.51 18.54
C GLU A 472 -21.18 6.07 18.17
N ARG A 473 -20.87 5.83 16.89
CA ARG A 473 -20.47 4.53 16.35
C ARG A 473 -18.97 4.43 16.16
N VAL A 474 -18.20 5.51 16.34
CA VAL A 474 -16.75 5.51 16.20
C VAL A 474 -16.09 5.16 17.54
N LEU A 475 -15.12 4.26 17.50
CA LEU A 475 -14.18 4.00 18.58
C LEU A 475 -12.79 4.37 18.08
N ARG A 476 -12.12 5.30 18.76
CA ARG A 476 -10.77 5.72 18.39
C ARG A 476 -9.73 4.84 19.09
N SER A 477 -8.57 4.63 18.47
CA SER A 477 -7.57 3.67 18.96
C SER A 477 -6.97 3.97 20.34
N ASP A 478 -7.10 5.20 20.84
CA ASP A 478 -6.75 5.62 22.21
C ASP A 478 -7.91 5.48 23.21
N GLU A 479 -9.11 5.17 22.73
CA GLU A 479 -10.31 4.87 23.52
C GLU A 479 -10.64 3.37 23.47
N PHE A 480 -9.81 2.56 22.82
CA PHE A 480 -10.06 1.13 22.73
C PHE A 480 -10.10 0.49 24.12
N PRO A 481 -11.02 -0.47 24.33
CA PRO A 481 -11.23 -1.06 25.64
C PRO A 481 -9.99 -1.85 26.08
N GLU A 482 -9.58 -1.66 27.33
CA GLU A 482 -8.46 -2.41 27.93
C GLU A 482 -8.90 -3.79 28.46
N SER A 483 -10.22 -4.00 28.66
CA SER A 483 -10.79 -5.25 29.15
C SER A 483 -12.08 -5.62 28.41
N VAL A 484 -12.45 -6.89 28.49
CA VAL A 484 -13.68 -7.42 27.87
C VAL A 484 -14.93 -6.74 28.43
N VAL A 485 -14.96 -6.42 29.73
CA VAL A 485 -16.10 -5.75 30.38
C VAL A 485 -16.31 -4.34 29.82
N VAL A 486 -15.21 -3.59 29.62
CA VAL A 486 -15.30 -2.25 29.00
C VAL A 486 -15.72 -2.38 27.54
N ALA A 487 -15.18 -3.37 26.81
CA ALA A 487 -15.56 -3.62 25.43
C ALA A 487 -17.06 -3.90 25.28
N GLU A 488 -17.65 -4.69 26.18
CA GLU A 488 -19.08 -5.02 26.16
C GLU A 488 -19.96 -3.78 26.28
N ARG A 489 -19.62 -2.89 27.21
CA ARG A 489 -20.32 -1.60 27.39
C ARG A 489 -20.18 -0.70 26.16
N MET A 490 -18.99 -0.62 25.57
CA MET A 490 -18.75 0.26 24.40
C MET A 490 -19.39 -0.27 23.12
N LEU A 491 -19.49 -1.59 22.97
CA LEU A 491 -20.08 -2.22 21.79
C LEU A 491 -21.61 -2.16 21.80
N CYS A 492 -22.25 -2.08 22.98
CA CYS A 492 -23.71 -2.05 23.12
C CYS A 492 -24.40 -3.20 22.35
N GLY A 493 -23.82 -4.41 22.39
CA GLY A 493 -24.35 -5.57 21.68
C GLY A 493 -24.11 -5.61 20.16
N ALA A 494 -23.40 -4.62 19.58
CA ALA A 494 -23.08 -4.61 18.15
C ALA A 494 -22.26 -5.84 17.72
N LYS A 495 -22.68 -6.48 16.62
CA LYS A 495 -22.03 -7.68 16.04
C LYS A 495 -21.35 -7.41 14.70
N VAL A 496 -21.40 -6.16 14.26
CA VAL A 496 -20.83 -5.69 13.00
C VAL A 496 -19.73 -4.68 13.31
N ILE A 497 -18.51 -4.97 12.88
CA ILE A 497 -17.35 -4.10 13.10
C ILE A 497 -16.81 -3.62 11.77
N LEU A 498 -16.52 -2.33 11.67
CA LEU A 498 -15.96 -1.67 10.49
C LEU A 498 -14.54 -1.20 10.81
N CYS A 499 -13.54 -1.53 9.99
CA CYS A 499 -12.17 -1.03 10.19
C CYS A 499 -11.32 -1.09 8.93
N THR A 500 -10.14 -0.47 8.93
CA THR A 500 -9.16 -0.70 7.84
C THR A 500 -8.51 -2.06 7.96
N VAL A 501 -7.96 -2.59 6.86
CA VAL A 501 -7.18 -3.85 6.87
C VAL A 501 -6.05 -3.82 7.90
N SER A 502 -5.34 -2.70 7.98
CA SER A 502 -4.23 -2.50 8.94
C SER A 502 -4.67 -2.59 10.40
N MET A 503 -5.91 -2.22 10.73
CA MET A 503 -6.44 -2.27 12.09
C MET A 503 -6.56 -3.70 12.61
N LEU A 504 -6.75 -4.69 11.72
CA LEU A 504 -6.80 -6.11 12.09
C LEU A 504 -5.48 -6.62 12.71
N SER A 505 -4.37 -5.91 12.50
CA SER A 505 -3.06 -6.22 13.07
C SER A 505 -2.81 -5.54 14.42
N SER A 506 -3.77 -4.78 14.96
CA SER A 506 -3.63 -4.08 16.24
C SER A 506 -3.90 -5.00 17.42
N GLU A 507 -3.00 -5.11 18.39
CA GLU A 507 -3.26 -5.87 19.63
C GLU A 507 -4.35 -5.24 20.50
N LYS A 508 -4.55 -3.94 20.38
CA LYS A 508 -5.55 -3.20 21.18
C LYS A 508 -7.00 -3.58 20.87
N ILE A 509 -7.26 -4.30 19.77
CA ILE A 509 -8.62 -4.78 19.44
C ILE A 509 -8.94 -6.16 20.04
N ALA A 510 -8.02 -6.78 20.80
CA ALA A 510 -8.23 -8.10 21.38
C ALA A 510 -9.52 -8.21 22.24
N PRO A 511 -9.88 -7.24 23.10
CA PRO A 511 -11.14 -7.31 23.85
C PRO A 511 -12.38 -7.21 22.97
N VAL A 512 -12.31 -6.47 21.85
CA VAL A 512 -13.39 -6.41 20.86
C VAL A 512 -13.54 -7.76 20.14
N ILE A 513 -12.44 -8.40 19.75
CA ILE A 513 -12.44 -9.71 19.09
C ILE A 513 -13.00 -10.80 20.03
N ALA A 514 -12.75 -10.71 21.34
CA ALA A 514 -13.28 -11.68 22.30
C ALA A 514 -14.82 -11.71 22.31
N LEU A 515 -15.47 -10.55 22.17
CA LEU A 515 -16.94 -10.43 22.14
C LEU A 515 -17.52 -10.58 20.73
N VAL A 516 -16.80 -10.07 19.73
CA VAL A 516 -17.20 -10.11 18.31
C VAL A 516 -16.15 -10.89 17.52
N PRO A 517 -16.08 -12.22 17.69
CA PRO A 517 -15.07 -13.05 17.03
C PRO A 517 -15.14 -12.90 15.51
N VAL A 518 -14.02 -12.97 14.83
CA VAL A 518 -13.96 -12.69 13.40
C VAL A 518 -14.41 -13.91 12.59
N GLN A 519 -15.72 -14.06 12.39
CA GLN A 519 -16.29 -15.22 11.67
C GLN A 519 -16.39 -14.97 10.16
N THR A 520 -16.94 -13.84 9.73
CA THR A 520 -17.01 -13.47 8.32
C THR A 520 -16.36 -12.12 8.13
N ILE A 521 -15.38 -12.02 7.22
CA ILE A 521 -14.77 -10.76 6.83
C ILE A 521 -15.17 -10.45 5.39
N ILE A 522 -15.61 -9.22 5.15
CA ILE A 522 -15.83 -8.66 3.82
C ILE A 522 -14.81 -7.55 3.60
N PHE A 523 -14.03 -7.64 2.52
CA PHE A 523 -13.11 -6.62 2.05
C PHE A 523 -13.77 -5.86 0.89
N ASP A 524 -14.13 -4.60 1.11
CA ASP A 524 -14.49 -3.69 0.02
C ASP A 524 -13.23 -3.08 -0.60
N GLU A 525 -13.34 -2.68 -1.86
CA GLU A 525 -12.23 -2.16 -2.66
C GLU A 525 -11.01 -3.11 -2.67
N ALA A 526 -11.26 -4.43 -2.63
CA ALA A 526 -10.23 -5.46 -2.49
C ALA A 526 -9.24 -5.57 -3.65
N SER A 527 -9.52 -4.89 -4.77
CA SER A 527 -8.58 -4.72 -5.89
C SER A 527 -7.43 -3.75 -5.59
N GLN A 528 -7.52 -2.96 -4.50
CA GLN A 528 -6.49 -2.01 -4.05
C GLN A 528 -5.58 -2.58 -2.95
N ILE A 529 -5.80 -3.83 -2.54
CA ILE A 529 -5.08 -4.46 -1.44
C ILE A 529 -4.12 -5.49 -2.03
N ASP A 530 -2.86 -5.50 -1.59
CA ASP A 530 -1.92 -6.57 -1.93
C ASP A 530 -2.46 -7.90 -1.38
N VAL A 531 -2.46 -8.95 -2.18
CA VAL A 531 -2.94 -10.27 -1.73
C VAL A 531 -2.24 -10.75 -0.45
N THR A 532 -0.98 -10.39 -0.22
CA THR A 532 -0.21 -10.74 0.98
C THR A 532 -0.63 -9.95 2.22
N ASP A 533 -1.33 -8.82 2.09
CA ASP A 533 -1.87 -8.03 3.21
C ASP A 533 -2.98 -8.76 3.97
N TYR A 534 -3.51 -9.85 3.41
CA TYR A 534 -4.49 -10.71 4.09
C TYR A 534 -3.85 -11.71 5.07
N LEU A 535 -2.53 -11.96 4.98
CA LEU A 535 -1.85 -12.95 5.83
C LEU A 535 -2.06 -12.72 7.33
N PRO A 536 -1.91 -11.50 7.89
CA PRO A 536 -2.15 -11.27 9.32
C PRO A 536 -3.53 -11.70 9.77
N ALA A 537 -4.58 -11.40 8.99
CA ALA A 537 -5.95 -11.79 9.32
C ALA A 537 -6.14 -13.31 9.28
N LEU A 538 -5.55 -14.00 8.29
CA LEU A 538 -5.67 -15.45 8.13
C LEU A 538 -5.00 -16.22 9.26
N PHE A 539 -3.89 -15.70 9.80
CA PHE A 539 -3.19 -16.30 10.93
C PHE A 539 -3.85 -15.96 12.26
N ARG A 540 -4.12 -14.68 12.51
CA ARG A 540 -4.69 -14.19 13.77
C ARG A 540 -6.07 -14.80 14.05
N PHE A 541 -6.88 -14.98 13.01
CA PHE A 541 -8.27 -15.44 13.15
C PHE A 541 -8.47 -16.89 12.72
N LYS A 542 -7.41 -17.69 12.61
CA LYS A 542 -7.46 -19.08 12.11
C LYS A 542 -8.53 -19.95 12.81
N SER A 543 -8.77 -19.75 14.11
CA SER A 543 -9.72 -20.52 14.91
C SER A 543 -11.18 -20.08 14.76
N THR A 544 -11.43 -18.83 14.41
CA THR A 544 -12.78 -18.24 14.34
C THR A 544 -13.26 -18.00 12.92
N LEU A 545 -12.33 -17.83 11.97
CA LEU A 545 -12.63 -17.46 10.60
C LEU A 545 -13.40 -18.54 9.86
N ARG A 546 -14.57 -18.14 9.35
CA ARG A 546 -15.50 -18.96 8.58
C ARG A 546 -15.66 -18.48 7.14
N LYS A 547 -15.50 -17.21 6.83
CA LYS A 547 -15.71 -16.76 5.45
C LYS A 547 -14.89 -15.53 5.14
N PHE A 548 -14.38 -15.51 3.92
CA PHE A 548 -13.52 -14.47 3.40
C PHE A 548 -14.09 -14.00 2.06
N VAL A 549 -14.64 -12.78 2.05
CA VAL A 549 -15.35 -12.21 0.90
C VAL A 549 -14.59 -11.00 0.40
N PHE A 550 -14.31 -10.96 -0.90
CA PHE A 550 -13.64 -9.85 -1.56
C PHE A 550 -14.57 -9.18 -2.55
N ILE A 551 -14.77 -7.88 -2.41
CA ILE A 551 -15.59 -7.07 -3.31
C ILE A 551 -14.69 -5.98 -3.88
N GLY A 552 -14.63 -5.86 -5.20
CA GLY A 552 -13.67 -4.97 -5.85
C GLY A 552 -13.73 -5.00 -7.36
N ASP A 553 -12.77 -4.36 -8.03
CA ASP A 553 -12.73 -4.25 -9.49
C ASP A 553 -11.30 -4.09 -10.02
N ASP A 554 -10.76 -5.14 -10.65
CA ASP A 554 -9.43 -5.16 -11.27
C ASP A 554 -9.30 -4.28 -12.52
N LYS A 555 -10.37 -3.62 -12.95
CA LYS A 555 -10.35 -2.58 -13.99
C LYS A 555 -10.34 -1.16 -13.42
N GLN A 556 -10.34 -0.99 -12.09
CA GLN A 556 -10.09 0.28 -11.38
C GLN A 556 -8.71 0.24 -10.71
N LEU A 557 -8.43 1.10 -9.72
CA LEU A 557 -7.08 1.22 -9.15
C LEU A 557 -6.54 -0.11 -8.63
N ALA A 558 -5.27 -0.33 -8.94
CA ALA A 558 -4.44 -1.40 -8.41
C ALA A 558 -3.97 -1.07 -6.99
N PRO A 559 -3.33 -2.01 -6.29
CA PRO A 559 -2.61 -1.70 -5.06
C PRO A 559 -1.56 -0.59 -5.27
N TYR A 560 -1.33 0.18 -4.21
CA TYR A 560 -0.35 1.26 -4.24
C TYR A 560 1.07 0.71 -4.50
N GLY A 561 1.81 1.33 -5.42
CA GLY A 561 3.15 0.88 -5.81
C GLY A 561 3.18 -0.14 -6.95
N SER A 562 2.02 -0.56 -7.49
CA SER A 562 1.95 -1.49 -8.63
C SER A 562 2.66 -1.00 -9.90
N ASN A 563 2.92 0.31 -10.03
CA ASN A 563 3.67 0.89 -11.15
C ASN A 563 5.20 0.64 -11.03
N ASP A 564 5.70 0.49 -9.81
CA ASP A 564 7.12 0.36 -9.52
C ASP A 564 7.51 -1.11 -9.22
N VAL A 565 6.57 -1.87 -8.68
CA VAL A 565 6.74 -3.27 -8.28
C VAL A 565 5.50 -4.07 -8.70
N PRO A 566 5.62 -5.33 -9.16
CA PRO A 566 4.49 -6.13 -9.63
C PRO A 566 3.58 -6.63 -8.48
N ILE A 567 2.99 -5.71 -7.73
CA ILE A 567 2.02 -6.00 -6.66
C ILE A 567 0.70 -6.44 -7.31
N LYS A 568 0.13 -7.54 -6.82
CA LYS A 568 -1.12 -8.12 -7.29
C LYS A 568 -2.16 -8.10 -6.19
N SER A 569 -3.39 -7.76 -6.53
CA SER A 569 -4.54 -7.99 -5.66
C SER A 569 -5.08 -9.40 -5.86
N ILE A 570 -6.08 -9.74 -5.06
CA ILE A 570 -6.80 -11.01 -5.14
C ILE A 570 -7.44 -11.24 -6.53
N PHE A 571 -7.82 -10.18 -7.24
CA PHE A 571 -8.51 -10.28 -8.53
C PHE A 571 -7.57 -10.60 -9.69
N GLU A 572 -6.26 -10.39 -9.54
CA GLU A 572 -5.27 -10.78 -10.56
C GLU A 572 -4.94 -12.29 -10.55
N HIS A 573 -5.50 -13.08 -9.61
CA HIS A 573 -5.32 -14.52 -9.56
C HIS A 573 -6.36 -15.26 -10.43
N PRO A 574 -5.96 -15.95 -11.53
CA PRO A 574 -6.91 -16.49 -12.50
C PRO A 574 -7.89 -17.54 -11.96
N HIS A 575 -7.47 -18.39 -11.02
CA HIS A 575 -8.34 -19.41 -10.41
C HIS A 575 -9.44 -18.80 -9.54
N LEU A 576 -9.17 -17.68 -8.89
CA LEU A 576 -10.15 -16.93 -8.11
C LEU A 576 -11.04 -16.08 -9.03
N ARG A 577 -10.43 -15.39 -10.00
CA ARG A 577 -11.13 -14.48 -10.90
C ARG A 577 -12.20 -15.15 -11.76
N ARG A 578 -11.95 -16.40 -12.18
CA ARG A 578 -12.92 -17.24 -12.91
C ARG A 578 -14.17 -17.58 -12.10
N LYS A 579 -14.07 -17.65 -10.78
CA LYS A 579 -15.17 -17.94 -9.86
C LYS A 579 -15.89 -16.68 -9.37
N ALA A 580 -15.43 -15.49 -9.77
CA ALA A 580 -15.98 -14.23 -9.28
C ALA A 580 -17.42 -14.01 -9.78
N ILE A 581 -18.31 -13.62 -8.87
CA ILE A 581 -19.67 -13.20 -9.22
C ILE A 581 -19.61 -11.80 -9.80
N PHE A 582 -20.00 -11.63 -11.06
CA PHE A 582 -20.02 -10.33 -11.73
C PHE A 582 -21.34 -9.59 -11.46
N LEU A 583 -21.24 -8.35 -10.95
CA LEU A 583 -22.39 -7.45 -10.85
C LEU A 583 -22.59 -6.76 -12.21
N ASP A 584 -23.68 -7.07 -12.89
CA ASP A 584 -23.84 -6.80 -14.33
C ASP A 584 -24.56 -5.51 -14.67
N THR A 585 -25.12 -4.79 -13.68
CA THR A 585 -25.98 -3.63 -13.90
C THR A 585 -25.51 -2.42 -13.11
N GLN A 586 -25.20 -1.32 -13.80
CA GLN A 586 -24.78 -0.05 -13.20
C GLN A 586 -25.91 0.99 -13.21
N TYR A 587 -25.94 1.81 -12.16
CA TYR A 587 -27.00 2.78 -11.86
C TYR A 587 -26.49 4.22 -11.68
N ARG A 588 -25.21 4.45 -11.96
CA ARG A 588 -24.54 5.73 -11.71
C ARG A 588 -24.43 6.55 -13.00
N MET A 589 -23.79 5.97 -14.01
CA MET A 589 -23.38 6.72 -15.19
C MET A 589 -24.55 6.89 -16.17
N PRO A 590 -24.68 8.07 -16.80
CA PRO A 590 -25.54 8.25 -17.97
C PRO A 590 -25.26 7.25 -19.09
N VAL A 591 -26.29 6.92 -19.89
CA VAL A 591 -26.23 5.86 -20.91
C VAL A 591 -25.04 6.01 -21.86
N PRO A 592 -24.72 7.19 -22.45
CA PRO A 592 -23.59 7.31 -23.38
C PRO A 592 -22.24 6.94 -22.75
N ILE A 593 -22.01 7.39 -21.51
CA ILE A 593 -20.77 7.12 -20.77
C ILE A 593 -20.74 5.64 -20.36
N GLY A 594 -21.83 5.13 -19.77
CA GLY A 594 -21.95 3.75 -19.32
C GLY A 594 -21.76 2.74 -20.46
N SER A 595 -22.37 2.99 -21.62
CA SER A 595 -22.25 2.14 -22.82
C SER A 595 -20.83 2.08 -23.36
N LEU A 596 -20.12 3.22 -23.41
CA LEU A 596 -18.71 3.24 -23.80
C LEU A 596 -17.86 2.42 -22.83
N ILE A 597 -17.98 2.68 -21.53
CA ILE A 597 -17.19 1.99 -20.51
C ILE A 597 -17.47 0.49 -20.53
N SER A 598 -18.74 0.10 -20.67
CA SER A 598 -19.14 -1.29 -20.87
C SER A 598 -18.38 -1.93 -22.04
N LYS A 599 -18.45 -1.32 -23.23
CA LYS A 599 -17.81 -1.85 -24.45
C LYS A 599 -16.28 -1.87 -24.37
N LYS A 600 -15.65 -0.80 -23.89
CA LYS A 600 -14.18 -0.61 -23.94
C LYS A 600 -13.45 -1.26 -22.77
N VAL A 601 -14.10 -1.41 -21.61
CA VAL A 601 -13.43 -1.87 -20.38
C VAL A 601 -13.97 -3.23 -19.91
N TYR A 602 -15.27 -3.47 -20.04
CA TYR A 602 -15.96 -4.65 -19.49
C TYR A 602 -16.52 -5.59 -20.57
N GLY A 603 -16.05 -5.50 -21.81
CA GLY A 603 -16.42 -6.42 -22.89
C GLY A 603 -17.89 -6.37 -23.32
N GLY A 604 -18.62 -5.30 -22.99
CA GLY A 604 -20.05 -5.14 -23.27
C GLY A 604 -20.99 -5.81 -22.26
N HIS A 605 -20.45 -6.43 -21.19
CA HIS A 605 -21.26 -7.14 -20.20
C HIS A 605 -21.92 -6.24 -19.14
N LEU A 606 -21.53 -4.96 -19.06
CA LEU A 606 -22.09 -4.01 -18.09
C LEU A 606 -23.32 -3.31 -18.67
N LYS A 607 -24.50 -3.62 -18.12
CA LYS A 607 -25.79 -3.00 -18.46
C LYS A 607 -25.92 -1.64 -17.77
N THR A 608 -26.52 -0.67 -18.45
CA THR A 608 -26.81 0.66 -17.89
C THR A 608 -28.28 0.81 -17.58
N CYS A 609 -28.60 1.11 -16.32
CA CYS A 609 -29.93 1.50 -15.87
C CYS A 609 -29.86 2.95 -15.36
N HIS A 610 -30.12 3.91 -16.24
CA HIS A 610 -30.03 5.34 -15.93
C HIS A 610 -31.05 6.15 -16.72
N LYS A 611 -31.57 7.23 -16.13
CA LYS A 611 -32.62 8.08 -16.76
C LYS A 611 -32.08 8.94 -17.90
N ILE A 612 -30.85 9.45 -17.77
CA ILE A 612 -30.22 10.32 -18.77
C ILE A 612 -29.62 9.46 -19.89
N SER A 613 -30.18 9.61 -21.09
CA SER A 613 -29.73 8.93 -22.31
C SER A 613 -29.16 9.86 -23.36
N GLU A 614 -29.32 11.18 -23.23
CA GLU A 614 -28.77 12.11 -24.22
C GLU A 614 -27.25 12.21 -24.14
N SER A 615 -26.60 12.36 -25.30
CA SER A 615 -25.16 12.67 -25.41
C SER A 615 -24.77 13.99 -24.75
N ALA A 616 -25.77 14.82 -24.42
CA ALA A 616 -25.60 16.07 -23.72
C ALA A 616 -24.95 15.95 -22.35
N CYS A 617 -25.01 14.77 -21.73
CA CYS A 617 -24.40 14.47 -20.44
C CYS A 617 -22.87 14.61 -20.43
N CYS A 618 -22.19 14.63 -21.57
CA CYS A 618 -20.73 14.79 -21.65
C CYS A 618 -20.34 15.90 -22.63
N ARG A 619 -19.54 16.85 -22.15
CA ARG A 619 -19.04 18.00 -22.94
C ARG A 619 -17.54 18.10 -22.87
N PHE A 620 -16.94 18.56 -23.96
CA PHE A 620 -15.52 18.88 -24.04
C PHE A 620 -15.34 20.40 -24.17
N VAL A 621 -14.36 20.92 -23.47
CA VAL A 621 -13.99 22.34 -23.51
C VAL A 621 -12.59 22.44 -24.11
N ASP A 622 -12.51 23.10 -25.27
CA ASP A 622 -11.24 23.34 -25.97
C ASP A 622 -10.50 24.52 -25.33
N VAL A 623 -9.51 24.19 -24.50
CA VAL A 623 -8.63 25.16 -23.85
C VAL A 623 -7.46 25.46 -24.78
N ARG A 624 -7.73 26.36 -25.74
CA ARG A 624 -6.72 26.84 -26.71
C ARG A 624 -5.57 27.54 -25.99
N ASN A 625 -4.36 27.38 -26.53
CA ASN A 625 -3.12 27.97 -26.01
C ASN A 625 -2.75 27.55 -24.57
N GLY A 626 -3.40 26.52 -24.00
CA GLY A 626 -2.95 25.91 -22.75
C GLY A 626 -1.67 25.12 -22.98
N VAL A 627 -0.59 25.47 -22.27
CA VAL A 627 0.70 24.78 -22.35
C VAL A 627 0.93 23.99 -21.06
N GLU A 628 1.38 22.74 -21.20
CA GLU A 628 1.79 21.92 -20.06
C GLU A 628 3.13 22.43 -19.50
N GLU A 629 3.17 22.74 -18.20
CA GLU A 629 4.38 23.16 -17.49
C GLU A 629 4.86 22.05 -16.57
N SER A 630 6.16 21.76 -16.61
CA SER A 630 6.79 20.83 -15.67
C SER A 630 6.99 21.49 -14.30
N LYS A 631 6.61 20.79 -13.23
CA LYS A 631 6.88 21.16 -11.84
C LYS A 631 7.44 19.94 -11.10
N GLY A 632 8.77 19.87 -11.00
CA GLY A 632 9.47 18.67 -10.53
C GLY A 632 9.34 17.53 -11.55
N HIS A 633 8.80 16.39 -11.12
CA HIS A 633 8.51 15.24 -11.99
C HIS A 633 7.02 15.15 -12.43
N SER A 634 6.26 16.23 -12.27
CA SER A 634 4.82 16.26 -12.51
C SER A 634 4.42 17.50 -13.32
N TRP A 635 3.14 17.63 -13.67
CA TRP A 635 2.67 18.59 -14.67
C TRP A 635 1.52 19.46 -14.16
N ARG A 636 1.41 20.68 -14.71
CA ARG A 636 0.28 21.59 -14.50
C ARG A 636 -0.03 22.37 -15.78
N ASN A 637 -1.20 22.99 -15.85
CA ASN A 637 -1.63 23.82 -16.97
C ASN A 637 -2.52 24.94 -16.45
N VAL A 638 -1.98 26.16 -16.42
CA VAL A 638 -2.65 27.34 -15.83
C VAL A 638 -3.91 27.72 -16.60
N ARG A 639 -3.89 27.69 -17.94
CA ARG A 639 -5.07 28.01 -18.75
C ARG A 639 -6.23 27.06 -18.52
N GLN A 640 -5.95 25.78 -18.26
CA GLN A 640 -7.01 24.83 -17.87
C GLN A 640 -7.57 25.14 -16.48
N VAL A 641 -6.76 25.68 -15.55
CA VAL A 641 -7.27 26.15 -14.25
C VAL A 641 -8.29 27.25 -14.45
N ASP A 642 -7.97 28.28 -15.25
CA ASP A 642 -8.90 29.38 -15.54
C ASP A 642 -10.24 28.88 -16.10
N ALA A 643 -10.17 27.94 -17.05
CA ALA A 643 -11.35 27.31 -17.64
C ALA A 643 -12.20 26.56 -16.60
N VAL A 644 -11.55 25.74 -15.77
CA VAL A 644 -12.21 24.95 -14.72
C VAL A 644 -12.87 25.84 -13.68
N ILE A 645 -12.19 26.91 -13.25
CA ILE A 645 -12.75 27.87 -12.27
C ILE A 645 -13.98 28.56 -12.84
N LYS A 646 -13.96 28.97 -14.12
CA LYS A 646 -15.14 29.55 -14.78
C LYS A 646 -16.32 28.57 -14.81
N ILE A 647 -16.07 27.31 -15.17
CA ILE A 647 -17.11 26.26 -15.21
C ILE A 647 -17.66 25.99 -13.80
N ALA A 648 -16.77 25.86 -12.81
CA ALA A 648 -17.13 25.67 -11.40
C ALA A 648 -18.02 26.82 -10.90
N GLY A 649 -17.68 28.06 -11.22
CA GLY A 649 -18.49 29.24 -10.88
C GLY A 649 -19.89 29.19 -11.50
N ILE A 650 -20.02 28.78 -12.76
CA ILE A 650 -21.33 28.62 -13.42
C ILE A 650 -22.17 27.52 -12.76
N LEU A 651 -21.58 26.35 -12.51
CA LEU A 651 -22.31 25.26 -11.82
C LEU A 651 -22.71 25.66 -10.40
N HIS A 652 -21.85 26.36 -9.68
CA HIS A 652 -22.14 26.88 -8.35
C HIS A 652 -23.30 27.89 -8.37
N ALA A 653 -23.28 28.85 -9.30
CA ALA A 653 -24.35 29.83 -9.48
C ALA A 653 -25.70 29.19 -9.84
N GLN A 654 -25.68 28.00 -10.45
CA GLN A 654 -26.87 27.20 -10.77
C GLN A 654 -27.30 26.27 -9.63
N GLY A 655 -26.62 26.27 -8.48
CA GLY A 655 -26.88 25.35 -7.37
C GLY A 655 -26.58 23.88 -7.71
N LYS A 656 -25.79 23.61 -8.75
CA LYS A 656 -25.44 22.25 -9.17
C LYS A 656 -24.28 21.71 -8.33
N SER A 657 -24.43 20.52 -7.75
CA SER A 657 -23.35 19.85 -7.02
C SER A 657 -22.28 19.34 -7.98
N PHE A 658 -21.03 19.75 -7.76
CA PHE A 658 -19.91 19.33 -8.60
C PHE A 658 -18.65 19.03 -7.80
N ARG A 659 -17.78 18.20 -8.40
CA ARG A 659 -16.39 17.99 -7.99
C ARG A 659 -15.44 18.05 -9.19
N ILE A 660 -14.18 18.36 -8.93
CA ILE A 660 -13.10 18.51 -9.90
C ILE A 660 -12.10 17.37 -9.75
N ILE A 661 -11.75 16.72 -10.85
CA ILE A 661 -10.76 15.65 -10.91
C ILE A 661 -9.63 16.06 -11.86
N THR A 662 -8.39 15.87 -11.43
CA THR A 662 -7.21 16.04 -12.30
C THR A 662 -6.16 14.96 -12.06
N PRO A 663 -5.43 14.52 -13.09
CA PRO A 663 -4.37 13.52 -12.95
C PRO A 663 -3.18 13.89 -12.05
N TYR A 664 -2.88 15.18 -11.89
CA TYR A 664 -1.60 15.65 -11.34
C TYR A 664 -1.77 16.47 -10.06
N ASP A 665 -1.05 16.11 -8.99
CA ASP A 665 -1.10 16.83 -7.71
C ASP A 665 -0.71 18.32 -7.76
N PRO A 666 0.28 18.75 -8.58
CA PRO A 666 0.54 20.17 -8.80
C PRO A 666 -0.66 20.91 -9.39
N GLN A 667 -1.38 20.30 -10.35
CA GLN A 667 -2.61 20.87 -10.91
C GLN A 667 -3.70 20.94 -9.86
N ARG A 668 -3.90 19.85 -9.09
CA ARG A 668 -4.88 19.80 -7.99
C ARG A 668 -4.65 20.93 -6.99
N SER A 669 -3.40 21.12 -6.56
CA SER A 669 -3.04 22.16 -5.60
C SER A 669 -3.24 23.57 -6.19
N LEU A 670 -2.98 23.75 -7.49
CA LEU A 670 -3.22 25.03 -8.16
C LEU A 670 -4.73 25.34 -8.24
N LEU A 671 -5.55 24.37 -8.65
CA LEU A 671 -7.01 24.47 -8.68
C LEU A 671 -7.60 24.80 -7.31
N GLU A 672 -7.17 24.09 -6.26
CA GLU A 672 -7.61 24.32 -4.88
C GLU A 672 -7.31 25.75 -4.41
N ASN A 673 -6.10 26.26 -4.72
CA ASN A 673 -5.73 27.64 -4.40
C ASN A 673 -6.55 28.66 -5.20
N SER A 674 -6.80 28.41 -6.48
CA SER A 674 -7.63 29.30 -7.32
C SER A 674 -9.09 29.32 -6.89
N LEU A 675 -9.66 28.21 -6.41
CA LEU A 675 -11.00 28.19 -5.81
C LEU A 675 -11.07 29.10 -4.57
N LYS A 676 -10.06 29.01 -3.68
CA LYS A 676 -9.95 29.89 -2.51
C LYS A 676 -9.88 31.37 -2.89
N GLN A 677 -9.02 31.72 -3.84
CA GLN A 677 -8.84 33.10 -4.31
C GLN A 677 -10.10 33.68 -4.94
N THR A 678 -10.93 32.85 -5.55
CA THR A 678 -12.18 33.26 -6.19
C THR A 678 -13.40 33.15 -5.28
N SER A 679 -13.20 32.86 -3.98
CA SER A 679 -14.27 32.67 -2.99
C SER A 679 -15.31 31.60 -3.39
N LEU A 680 -14.91 30.62 -4.20
CA LEU A 680 -15.73 29.46 -4.51
C LEU A 680 -15.55 28.38 -3.44
N PRO A 681 -16.54 27.47 -3.27
CA PRO A 681 -16.36 26.30 -2.43
C PRO A 681 -15.12 25.52 -2.88
N TRP A 682 -14.18 25.32 -1.96
CA TRP A 682 -12.89 24.67 -2.24
C TRP A 682 -12.70 23.39 -1.42
N GLU A 683 -13.27 23.33 -0.22
CA GLU A 683 -13.23 22.16 0.65
C GLU A 683 -13.97 20.99 -0.02
N ASP A 684 -13.31 19.82 -0.05
CA ASP A 684 -13.87 18.59 -0.62
C ASP A 684 -14.34 18.74 -2.10
N LYS A 685 -13.74 19.69 -2.85
CA LYS A 685 -14.08 19.94 -4.26
C LYS A 685 -13.06 19.46 -5.27
N CYS A 686 -11.76 19.50 -4.99
CA CYS A 686 -10.72 19.20 -5.98
C CYS A 686 -9.79 18.06 -5.57
N PHE A 687 -9.69 17.04 -6.42
CA PHE A 687 -8.99 15.80 -6.12
C PHE A 687 -8.07 15.35 -7.24
N ASN A 688 -7.05 14.58 -6.86
CA ASN A 688 -6.37 13.73 -7.82
C ASN A 688 -7.13 12.40 -7.98
N VAL A 689 -6.92 11.70 -9.09
CA VAL A 689 -7.67 10.47 -9.41
C VAL A 689 -7.54 9.41 -8.31
N ASP A 690 -6.34 9.22 -7.76
CA ASP A 690 -6.09 8.21 -6.72
C ASP A 690 -6.85 8.51 -5.42
N SER A 691 -6.99 9.79 -5.05
CA SER A 691 -7.77 10.25 -3.88
C SER A 691 -9.29 10.31 -4.09
N PHE A 692 -9.76 10.24 -5.34
CA PHE A 692 -11.19 10.35 -5.65
C PHE A 692 -11.91 8.99 -5.60
N GLN A 693 -11.22 7.87 -5.41
CA GLN A 693 -11.90 6.58 -5.38
C GLN A 693 -12.85 6.46 -4.18
N GLY A 694 -14.02 5.87 -4.43
CA GLY A 694 -15.12 5.82 -3.45
C GLY A 694 -15.99 7.08 -3.44
N ASN A 695 -15.53 8.18 -4.03
CA ASN A 695 -16.31 9.41 -4.19
C ASN A 695 -17.09 9.43 -5.52
N GLU A 696 -18.18 10.17 -5.56
CA GLU A 696 -19.02 10.42 -6.74
C GLU A 696 -19.73 11.77 -6.56
N ASP A 697 -20.17 12.38 -7.66
CA ASP A 697 -21.00 13.59 -7.60
C ASP A 697 -21.91 13.67 -8.84
N ASP A 698 -22.92 14.54 -8.79
CA ASP A 698 -23.83 14.80 -9.90
C ASP A 698 -23.07 15.27 -11.12
N TYR A 699 -22.20 16.28 -10.97
CA TYR A 699 -21.41 16.83 -12.05
C TYR A 699 -19.90 16.69 -11.77
N ILE A 700 -19.15 16.22 -12.77
CA ILE A 700 -17.70 16.09 -12.68
C ILE A 700 -17.02 16.99 -13.70
N ILE A 701 -16.10 17.83 -13.23
CA ILE A 701 -15.20 18.60 -14.09
C ILE A 701 -13.84 17.91 -14.13
N VAL A 702 -13.33 17.62 -15.32
CA VAL A 702 -12.02 16.96 -15.50
C VAL A 702 -11.04 17.94 -16.13
N SER A 703 -9.85 18.10 -15.53
CA SER A 703 -8.70 18.79 -16.17
C SER A 703 -7.65 17.78 -16.58
N ILE A 704 -7.46 17.59 -17.89
CA ILE A 704 -6.54 16.59 -18.47
C ILE A 704 -5.07 17.02 -18.35
N VAL A 705 -4.80 18.33 -18.31
CA VAL A 705 -3.48 18.98 -18.19
C VAL A 705 -2.60 18.81 -19.43
N ARG A 706 -2.36 17.57 -19.86
CA ARG A 706 -1.47 17.24 -20.97
C ARG A 706 -2.00 17.75 -22.30
N THR A 707 -1.09 18.17 -23.17
CA THR A 707 -1.42 18.65 -24.53
C THR A 707 -0.60 18.00 -25.64
N ASN A 708 0.42 17.20 -25.30
CA ASN A 708 1.27 16.52 -26.30
C ASN A 708 1.41 15.01 -26.05
N LYS A 709 1.99 14.60 -24.92
CA LYS A 709 2.14 13.17 -24.60
C LYS A 709 0.99 12.67 -23.73
N LEU A 710 0.62 11.40 -23.92
CA LEU A 710 -0.44 10.73 -23.15
C LEU A 710 -0.24 10.85 -21.64
N GLY A 711 0.99 10.68 -21.16
CA GLY A 711 1.30 10.76 -19.74
C GLY A 711 0.41 9.84 -18.92
N PHE A 712 -0.40 10.43 -18.04
CA PHE A 712 -1.35 9.73 -17.18
C PHE A 712 -2.41 8.93 -17.95
N LEU A 713 -2.79 9.37 -19.16
CA LEU A 713 -3.82 8.72 -19.97
C LEU A 713 -3.42 7.31 -20.46
N ASN A 714 -2.16 6.91 -20.29
CA ASN A 714 -1.70 5.54 -20.54
C ASN A 714 -2.26 4.52 -19.54
N ASP A 715 -2.60 4.95 -18.32
CA ASP A 715 -3.13 4.08 -17.28
C ASP A 715 -4.65 3.95 -17.44
N GLN A 716 -5.08 2.87 -18.12
CA GLN A 716 -6.50 2.62 -18.36
C GLN A 716 -7.31 2.47 -17.08
N ARG A 717 -6.73 1.92 -15.99
CA ARG A 717 -7.42 1.74 -14.70
C ARG A 717 -7.77 3.09 -14.08
N ARG A 718 -6.80 4.00 -14.07
CA ARG A 718 -6.98 5.37 -13.57
C ARG A 718 -7.91 6.22 -14.44
N VAL A 719 -7.83 6.08 -15.77
CA VAL A 719 -8.77 6.77 -16.67
C VAL A 719 -10.19 6.22 -16.51
N ASN A 720 -10.35 4.91 -16.35
CA ASN A 720 -11.65 4.31 -16.04
C ASN A 720 -12.21 4.87 -14.72
N VAL A 721 -11.39 4.98 -13.68
CA VAL A 721 -11.77 5.66 -12.44
C VAL A 721 -12.23 7.09 -12.71
N MET A 722 -11.45 7.90 -13.43
CA MET A 722 -11.77 9.30 -13.72
C MET A 722 -13.11 9.48 -14.45
N LEU A 723 -13.42 8.63 -15.45
CA LEU A 723 -14.61 8.78 -16.28
C LEU A 723 -15.91 8.24 -15.65
N THR A 724 -15.81 7.46 -14.56
CA THR A 724 -16.93 6.70 -13.98
C THR A 724 -17.47 7.30 -12.67
N ARG A 725 -17.30 8.62 -12.51
CA ARG A 725 -17.58 9.35 -11.25
C ARG A 725 -18.81 10.24 -11.28
N CYS A 726 -19.31 10.58 -12.47
CA CYS A 726 -20.49 11.43 -12.60
C CYS A 726 -21.79 10.63 -12.50
N LYS A 727 -22.81 11.22 -11.86
CA LYS A 727 -24.19 10.71 -11.87
C LYS A 727 -25.03 11.35 -12.98
N LYS A 728 -24.85 12.65 -13.22
CA LYS A 728 -25.67 13.41 -14.18
C LYS A 728 -24.88 13.85 -15.41
N GLY A 729 -23.69 14.40 -15.22
CA GLY A 729 -22.88 14.85 -16.35
C GLY A 729 -21.42 15.13 -16.07
N MET A 730 -20.64 15.25 -17.14
CA MET A 730 -19.19 15.44 -17.11
C MET A 730 -18.75 16.51 -18.11
N ILE A 731 -17.81 17.37 -17.68
CA ILE A 731 -17.19 18.39 -18.52
C ILE A 731 -15.67 18.16 -18.52
N ILE A 732 -15.09 17.90 -19.68
CA ILE A 732 -13.67 17.60 -19.84
C ILE A 732 -12.95 18.80 -20.45
N CYS A 733 -12.08 19.44 -19.66
CA CYS A 733 -11.19 20.51 -20.10
C CYS A 733 -9.89 19.92 -20.65
N THR A 734 -9.61 20.19 -21.92
CA THR A 734 -8.48 19.62 -22.65
C THR A 734 -8.14 20.47 -23.88
N ASN A 735 -7.14 20.07 -24.66
CA ASN A 735 -6.87 20.65 -25.97
C ASN A 735 -7.49 19.77 -27.06
N ARG A 736 -8.19 20.37 -28.03
CA ARG A 736 -8.85 19.63 -29.11
C ARG A 736 -7.89 18.82 -29.98
N ALA A 737 -6.80 19.42 -30.44
CA ALA A 737 -5.79 18.75 -31.26
C ALA A 737 -5.14 17.58 -30.49
N PHE A 738 -4.99 17.69 -29.17
CA PHE A 738 -4.49 16.60 -28.34
C PHE A 738 -5.44 15.39 -28.33
N ILE A 739 -6.75 15.61 -28.13
CA ILE A 739 -7.74 14.52 -28.11
C ILE A 739 -7.94 13.90 -29.50
N GLU A 740 -7.98 14.72 -30.56
CA GLU A 740 -8.14 14.26 -31.94
C GLU A 740 -6.87 13.61 -32.51
N GLY A 741 -5.69 13.92 -31.96
CA GLY A 741 -4.41 13.37 -32.37
C GLY A 741 -3.81 12.42 -31.32
N PRO A 742 -2.78 12.84 -30.54
CA PRO A 742 -2.02 11.96 -29.66
C PRO A 742 -2.85 11.12 -28.67
N ALA A 743 -3.97 11.66 -28.19
CA ALA A 743 -4.85 11.00 -27.23
C ALA A 743 -6.05 10.27 -27.83
N ALA A 744 -6.17 10.19 -29.17
CA ALA A 744 -7.31 9.58 -29.85
C ALA A 744 -7.53 8.10 -29.46
N LYS A 745 -6.43 7.36 -29.24
CA LYS A 745 -6.48 5.93 -28.84
C LYS A 745 -6.70 5.73 -27.32
N SER A 746 -6.65 6.79 -26.52
CA SER A 746 -6.92 6.70 -25.08
C SER A 746 -8.42 6.46 -24.82
N LEU A 747 -8.78 6.04 -23.60
CA LEU A 747 -10.19 5.86 -23.23
C LEU A 747 -10.97 7.19 -23.28
N VAL A 748 -10.31 8.34 -23.03
CA VAL A 748 -10.92 9.68 -23.19
C VAL A 748 -11.16 10.00 -24.66
N GLY A 749 -10.22 9.66 -25.54
CA GLY A 749 -10.38 9.81 -27.00
C GLY A 749 -11.49 8.91 -27.55
N ALA A 750 -11.59 7.68 -27.05
CA ALA A 750 -12.69 6.78 -27.38
C ALA A 750 -14.06 7.32 -26.92
N LEU A 751 -14.12 7.96 -25.74
CA LEU A 751 -15.32 8.65 -25.28
C LEU A 751 -15.70 9.78 -26.23
N TYR A 752 -14.74 10.64 -26.59
CA TYR A 752 -14.95 11.71 -27.55
C TYR A 752 -15.52 11.18 -28.87
N ALA A 753 -14.89 10.16 -29.46
CA ALA A 753 -15.31 9.56 -30.73
C ALA A 753 -16.69 8.87 -30.68
N SER A 754 -17.16 8.49 -29.49
CA SER A 754 -18.49 7.88 -29.32
C SER A 754 -19.64 8.90 -29.25
N LEU A 755 -19.31 10.19 -29.09
CA LEU A 755 -20.29 11.26 -28.96
C LEU A 755 -20.48 12.00 -30.30
N PRO A 756 -21.64 12.64 -30.57
CA PRO A 756 -21.91 13.28 -31.86
C PRO A 756 -21.04 14.54 -32.09
N ALA A 757 -20.14 14.48 -33.08
CA ALA A 757 -19.04 15.44 -33.32
C ALA A 757 -19.45 16.93 -33.30
N HIS A 758 -20.60 17.29 -33.86
CA HIS A 758 -21.03 18.70 -33.99
C HIS A 758 -21.61 19.32 -32.70
N SER A 759 -21.81 18.54 -31.63
CA SER A 759 -22.52 18.98 -30.41
C SER A 759 -21.72 18.86 -29.11
N VAL A 760 -20.50 18.32 -29.17
CA VAL A 760 -19.73 17.92 -27.97
C VAL A 760 -18.81 19.02 -27.46
N TRP A 761 -18.27 19.83 -28.36
CA TRP A 761 -17.37 20.93 -28.02
C TRP A 761 -18.16 22.18 -27.61
N VAL A 762 -17.83 22.73 -26.45
CA VAL A 762 -18.32 24.05 -26.01
C VAL A 762 -17.65 25.13 -26.87
N LYS A 763 -18.44 25.86 -27.66
CA LYS A 763 -17.97 26.75 -28.74
C LYS A 763 -17.01 27.85 -28.30
N SER A 764 -17.21 28.47 -27.13
CA SER A 764 -16.27 29.45 -26.55
C SER A 764 -16.48 29.58 -25.06
N LEU A 765 -15.38 29.57 -24.29
CA LEU A 765 -15.39 29.88 -22.86
C LEU A 765 -15.71 31.35 -22.59
N GLN A 766 -15.35 32.26 -23.50
CA GLN A 766 -15.51 33.71 -23.29
C GLN A 766 -16.99 34.12 -23.31
N THR A 767 -17.82 33.43 -24.09
CA THR A 767 -19.26 33.73 -24.24
C THR A 767 -20.15 33.04 -23.21
N LEU A 768 -19.58 32.27 -22.28
CA LEU A 768 -20.34 31.60 -21.23
C LEU A 768 -20.84 32.60 -20.19
N THR A 769 -22.16 32.67 -20.04
CA THR A 769 -22.85 33.42 -18.98
C THR A 769 -23.16 32.50 -17.78
N PRO A 770 -23.46 33.05 -16.59
CA PRO A 770 -23.88 32.25 -15.43
C PRO A 770 -25.11 31.37 -15.69
N ARG A 771 -25.96 31.73 -16.66
CA ARG A 771 -27.14 30.97 -17.07
C ARG A 771 -26.86 29.90 -18.14
N PHE A 772 -25.62 29.75 -18.59
CA PHE A 772 -25.29 28.78 -19.63
C PHE A 772 -25.50 27.34 -19.12
N ASP A 773 -26.38 26.58 -19.78
CA ASP A 773 -26.56 25.17 -19.45
C ASP A 773 -25.70 24.29 -20.35
N PHE A 774 -24.64 23.74 -19.77
CA PHE A 774 -23.74 22.81 -20.47
C PHE A 774 -24.44 21.54 -20.96
N PHE A 775 -25.53 21.14 -20.30
CA PHE A 775 -26.17 19.84 -20.50
C PHE A 775 -27.50 19.94 -21.26
N ALA A 776 -27.84 21.13 -21.77
CA ALA A 776 -28.97 21.29 -22.68
C ALA A 776 -28.67 20.63 -24.04
N PRO A 777 -29.69 20.06 -24.71
CA PRO A 777 -29.55 19.64 -26.10
C PRO A 777 -29.21 20.85 -26.99
N PRO A 778 -28.39 20.67 -28.04
CA PRO A 778 -28.05 21.75 -28.96
C PRO A 778 -29.35 22.31 -29.56
N ARG A 779 -29.54 23.64 -29.51
CA ARG A 779 -30.63 24.31 -30.22
C ARG A 779 -30.47 24.00 -31.71
N VAL A 780 -31.41 23.24 -32.28
CA VAL A 780 -31.52 23.06 -33.73
C VAL A 780 -31.98 24.41 -34.28
N THR A 781 -31.03 25.20 -34.77
CA THR A 781 -31.40 26.28 -35.69
C THR A 781 -31.86 25.59 -36.97
N ALA A 782 -33.14 25.74 -37.31
CA ALA A 782 -33.65 25.33 -38.61
C ALA A 782 -32.73 25.91 -39.70
N PRO A 783 -32.37 25.14 -40.75
CA PRO A 783 -31.61 25.70 -41.84
C PRO A 783 -32.45 26.81 -42.48
N SER A 784 -31.87 28.02 -42.49
CA SER A 784 -32.39 29.19 -43.20
C SER A 784 -32.33 29.00 -44.70
#